data_AF-A0A3B0ZEW0-F1
#
_entry.id   AF-A0A3B0ZEW0-F1
#
_cell.length_a   1.000
_cell.length_b   1.000
_cell.length_c   1.000
_cell.angle_alpha   90.00
_cell.angle_beta   90.00
_cell.angle_gamma   90.00
#
_symmetry.space_group_name_H-M   'P 1'
#
loop_
_entity.id
_entity.type
_entity.pdbx_description
1 polymer ?
#
loop_
_entity_poly.entity_id
_entity_poly.type
_entity_poly.pdbx_seq_one_letter_code
_entity_poly.pdbx_strand_id
1 'polypeptide(L)'
;NVIAELCSPALNEGLNVANEKIYNHLLYGISVREFIDGKKINPTIQIIDWNNVDNNSFLYTEELTVQRTGGVDSRRPDIVCFVNGLPFAVIEAKRPDGHAKKAPTIEEGVSQNIRNQRNDEIPHLFAYSQLLFSINGADGRYATQGTELKFWAPWREEELNEGEFYTAKNKTLSEEAKASLFSHRPKHDREWYENLIAGGELAVTDQDRLIVSLLSPARLIEMTRFYVLFDKKVGKVAARYQQVFGIKRLIERINTKDKKGAREGGVIWHTTGSGKSFTMVFLSKALILQETLKQCRIVVVTDRVDLEGQLSKTFSSGGELASRKDKEAAIATSGKRLAEQISKGNERIIFSIINKFAIAAKMPECHNPSADIIVLVDEGHRSQGGENYIRMRQALPNASFIAFTGTPLLKDEKTVSKFGSIVHAYTMQMAVEDKAVTPLLYEERVPDLDVNERAIDSWFDRITEGLTEEQKTDLKNKFAKKGHVYQSEDRIRLIAYDIANHFVKNIDDGLKGQLACDSKLSAVKYKQFMDELGLFESAIVMSAPDTREGNTDVDESTVPEVAKWWKENIGSEDEKAYTKNIVKRFEEDDDLKILIVVDKLLTGFDEPKNTVLYIDKPLKDHTLIQAIARVNRLHEKKKFGLLIDYRGILAELDTTIAKYQDLAKRTQGGFDIDDLAGLYHQMNTEYKKLPMFYKNLWAIFKKVKNKGDIEQLRQVIIPKMQERSLSDGSGVEMVDTNLKIREDFYDCLSEFANCLKVALQSASFYEDRSFSEEDRKHYKETVKQLTSLRQMARADAGETIDYDEYSDQVKKLMDNGSGSKVIVMIFLLLNVSTAVRIAEKTA
;
A
#
# COMPACT_ATOMS: atom_id res chain seq x y z
N ASN A 1 41.04 2.91 -13.17
CA ASN A 1 40.24 3.40 -12.02
C ASN A 1 38.75 3.17 -12.20
N VAL A 2 38.10 3.69 -13.25
CA VAL A 2 36.63 3.50 -13.49
C VAL A 2 36.20 2.03 -13.47
N ILE A 3 36.87 1.15 -14.24
CA ILE A 3 36.53 -0.28 -14.29
C ILE A 3 36.69 -0.93 -12.91
N ALA A 4 37.74 -0.61 -12.16
CA ALA A 4 37.95 -1.18 -10.82
C ALA A 4 36.85 -0.75 -9.84
N GLU A 5 36.42 0.52 -9.90
CA GLU A 5 35.34 1.06 -9.08
C GLU A 5 33.98 0.42 -9.41
N LEU A 6 33.74 0.14 -10.69
CA LEU A 6 32.54 -0.60 -11.12
C LEU A 6 32.62 -2.09 -10.76
N CYS A 7 33.75 -2.76 -10.95
CA CYS A 7 33.91 -4.20 -10.71
C CYS A 7 34.01 -4.59 -9.23
N SER A 8 34.11 -3.63 -8.31
CA SER A 8 34.23 -3.87 -6.87
C SER A 8 33.16 -3.11 -6.09
N PRO A 9 31.88 -3.47 -6.26
CA PRO A 9 30.78 -2.85 -5.52
C PRO A 9 30.98 -3.07 -4.02
N ALA A 10 30.62 -2.06 -3.21
CA ALA A 10 30.86 -2.03 -1.77
C ALA A 10 29.95 -2.99 -0.95
N LEU A 11 29.90 -4.26 -1.32
CA LEU A 11 29.06 -5.29 -0.69
C LEU A 11 29.43 -5.57 0.77
N ASN A 12 30.67 -5.27 1.16
CA ASN A 12 31.11 -5.29 2.55
C ASN A 12 30.33 -4.29 3.45
N GLU A 13 29.74 -3.25 2.85
CA GLU A 13 28.85 -2.29 3.54
C GLU A 13 27.36 -2.68 3.41
N GLY A 14 27.07 -3.81 2.77
CA GLY A 14 25.72 -4.31 2.50
C GLY A 14 25.21 -3.99 1.09
N LEU A 15 24.30 -4.84 0.59
CA LEU A 15 23.77 -4.75 -0.77
C LEU A 15 23.13 -3.40 -1.10
N ASN A 16 22.32 -2.85 -0.18
CA ASN A 16 21.65 -1.56 -0.40
C ASN A 16 22.65 -0.41 -0.58
N VAL A 17 23.74 -0.39 0.20
CA VAL A 17 24.79 0.64 0.12
C VAL A 17 25.59 0.48 -1.17
N ALA A 18 25.94 -0.75 -1.53
CA ALA A 18 26.58 -1.05 -2.80
C ALA A 18 25.74 -0.58 -4.00
N ASN A 19 24.43 -0.89 -3.98
CA ASN A 19 23.50 -0.49 -5.04
C ASN A 19 23.33 1.03 -5.11
N GLU A 20 23.27 1.72 -3.97
CA GLU A 20 23.21 3.20 -3.93
C GLU A 20 24.47 3.85 -4.51
N LYS A 21 25.66 3.32 -4.19
CA LYS A 21 26.93 3.81 -4.75
C LYS A 21 26.99 3.61 -6.26
N ILE A 22 26.70 2.40 -6.73
CA ILE A 22 26.64 2.11 -8.18
C ILE A 22 25.62 3.00 -8.87
N TYR A 23 24.43 3.17 -8.29
CA TYR A 23 23.41 4.06 -8.81
C TYR A 23 23.90 5.50 -8.98
N ASN A 24 24.60 6.05 -7.99
CA ASN A 24 25.17 7.38 -8.07
C ASN A 24 26.27 7.47 -9.14
N HIS A 25 27.09 6.44 -9.30
CA HIS A 25 28.07 6.36 -10.40
C HIS A 25 27.40 6.32 -11.78
N LEU A 26 26.29 5.60 -11.93
CA LEU A 26 25.51 5.61 -13.17
C LEU A 26 25.00 7.02 -13.47
N LEU A 27 24.41 7.68 -12.47
CA LEU A 27 23.72 8.96 -12.65
C LEU A 27 24.65 10.15 -12.84
N TYR A 28 25.74 10.22 -12.08
CA TYR A 28 26.65 11.38 -12.04
C TYR A 28 28.00 11.13 -12.71
N GLY A 29 28.31 9.87 -13.03
CA GLY A 29 29.61 9.46 -13.54
C GLY A 29 30.65 9.25 -12.45
N ILE A 30 31.84 8.85 -12.88
CA ILE A 30 33.00 8.60 -12.01
C ILE A 30 34.08 9.64 -12.32
N SER A 31 34.50 10.39 -11.30
CA SER A 31 35.56 11.39 -11.45
C SER A 31 36.94 10.75 -11.30
N VAL A 32 37.74 10.81 -12.36
CA VAL A 32 39.08 10.22 -12.40
C VAL A 32 40.11 11.34 -12.34
N ARG A 33 41.19 11.15 -11.58
CA ARG A 33 42.33 12.09 -11.60
C ARG A 33 43.33 11.64 -12.66
N GLU A 34 43.63 12.50 -13.62
CA GLU A 34 44.64 12.27 -14.64
C GLU A 34 45.61 13.45 -14.76
N PHE A 35 46.79 13.18 -15.30
CA PHE A 35 47.76 14.21 -15.66
C PHE A 35 47.91 14.21 -17.17
N ILE A 36 47.45 15.28 -17.83
CA ILE A 36 47.63 15.50 -19.27
C ILE A 36 48.53 16.73 -19.42
N ASP A 37 49.62 16.60 -20.18
CA ASP A 37 50.61 17.67 -20.42
C ASP A 37 51.14 18.34 -19.14
N GLY A 38 51.36 17.53 -18.08
CA GLY A 38 51.83 18.02 -16.78
C GLY A 38 50.78 18.80 -15.96
N LYS A 39 49.56 18.98 -16.48
CA LYS A 39 48.43 19.58 -15.77
C LYS A 39 47.52 18.50 -15.20
N LYS A 40 47.16 18.68 -13.92
CA LYS A 40 46.20 17.83 -13.24
C LYS A 40 44.79 18.17 -13.72
N ILE A 41 44.11 17.19 -14.30
CA ILE A 41 42.70 17.28 -14.69
C ILE A 41 41.88 16.24 -13.93
N ASN A 42 40.61 16.53 -13.67
CA ASN A 42 39.70 15.60 -13.01
C ASN A 42 38.45 15.37 -13.89
N PRO A 43 38.56 14.71 -15.06
CA PRO A 43 37.40 14.42 -15.89
C PRO A 43 36.40 13.50 -15.18
N THR A 44 35.11 13.77 -15.36
CA THR A 44 34.03 12.88 -14.93
C THR A 44 33.58 12.02 -16.12
N ILE A 45 33.79 10.72 -16.02
CA ILE A 45 33.45 9.75 -17.04
C ILE A 45 32.00 9.30 -16.82
N GLN A 46 31.13 9.55 -17.80
CA GLN A 46 29.75 9.09 -17.77
C GLN A 46 29.68 7.60 -18.12
N ILE A 47 28.92 6.84 -17.33
CA ILE A 47 28.74 5.39 -17.53
C ILE A 47 27.58 5.11 -18.48
N ILE A 48 26.59 6.01 -18.52
CA ILE A 48 25.41 5.96 -19.38
C ILE A 48 25.37 7.27 -20.16
N ASP A 49 25.18 7.20 -21.48
CA ASP A 49 24.83 8.36 -22.28
C ASP A 49 23.34 8.64 -22.12
N TRP A 50 23.02 9.58 -21.25
CA TRP A 50 21.64 9.94 -20.95
C TRP A 50 20.97 10.85 -21.99
N ASN A 51 21.75 11.42 -22.91
CA ASN A 51 21.27 12.40 -23.89
C ASN A 51 21.02 11.76 -25.25
N ASN A 52 21.83 10.75 -25.60
CA ASN A 52 21.62 9.93 -26.78
C ASN A 52 21.56 8.45 -26.39
N VAL A 53 20.35 7.91 -26.32
CA VAL A 53 20.09 6.52 -25.89
C VAL A 53 20.83 5.53 -26.79
N ASP A 54 20.90 5.80 -28.10
CA ASP A 54 21.50 4.91 -29.10
C ASP A 54 23.03 4.77 -28.97
N ASN A 55 23.68 5.67 -28.23
CA ASN A 55 25.11 5.55 -27.92
C ASN A 55 25.39 4.47 -26.85
N ASN A 56 24.36 3.97 -26.18
CA ASN A 56 24.50 2.89 -25.20
C ASN A 56 24.35 1.52 -25.87
N SER A 57 25.06 0.52 -25.36
CA SER A 57 24.92 -0.87 -25.78
C SER A 57 23.89 -1.57 -24.92
N PHE A 58 22.83 -2.10 -25.54
CA PHE A 58 21.80 -2.90 -24.89
C PHE A 58 21.97 -4.37 -25.27
N LEU A 59 22.08 -5.24 -24.28
CA LEU A 59 22.23 -6.68 -24.47
C LEU A 59 21.29 -7.40 -23.49
N TYR A 60 20.96 -8.65 -23.78
CA TYR A 60 20.38 -9.55 -22.79
C TYR A 60 20.99 -10.94 -22.95
N THR A 61 20.91 -11.72 -21.89
CA THR A 61 21.21 -13.15 -21.91
C THR A 61 20.11 -13.89 -21.17
N GLU A 62 19.83 -15.10 -21.62
CA GLU A 62 19.03 -16.06 -20.87
C GLU A 62 19.92 -16.94 -19.99
N GLU A 63 19.34 -17.55 -18.96
CA GLU A 63 19.94 -18.64 -18.18
C GLU A 63 21.33 -18.28 -17.59
N LEU A 64 21.49 -17.04 -17.11
CA LEU A 64 22.79 -16.54 -16.61
C LEU A 64 23.19 -17.27 -15.33
N THR A 65 24.18 -18.15 -15.41
CA THR A 65 24.69 -18.83 -14.20
C THR A 65 25.64 -17.92 -13.42
N VAL A 66 25.25 -17.56 -12.19
CA VAL A 66 26.01 -16.69 -11.29
C VAL A 66 26.40 -17.47 -10.03
N GLN A 67 27.68 -17.49 -9.70
CA GLN A 67 28.19 -18.17 -8.52
C GLN A 67 27.76 -17.45 -7.22
N ARG A 68 27.37 -18.22 -6.20
CA ARG A 68 27.01 -17.69 -4.90
C ARG A 68 28.21 -17.12 -4.14
N THR A 69 27.98 -16.13 -3.29
CA THR A 69 29.02 -15.57 -2.42
C THR A 69 29.55 -16.64 -1.46
N GLY A 70 30.87 -16.87 -1.47
CA GLY A 70 31.53 -17.78 -0.51
C GLY A 70 31.21 -19.26 -0.69
N GLY A 71 30.54 -19.66 -1.77
CA GLY A 71 30.16 -21.05 -2.05
C GLY A 71 30.57 -21.52 -3.46
N VAL A 72 30.38 -22.82 -3.72
CA VAL A 72 30.58 -23.44 -5.05
C VAL A 72 29.29 -23.54 -5.85
N ASP A 73 28.14 -23.42 -5.18
CA ASP A 73 26.83 -23.44 -5.81
C ASP A 73 26.56 -22.17 -6.62
N SER A 74 25.63 -22.26 -7.56
CA SER A 74 25.21 -21.13 -8.40
C SER A 74 23.71 -20.91 -8.36
N ARG A 75 23.29 -19.70 -8.71
CA ARG A 75 21.92 -19.36 -9.06
C ARG A 75 21.87 -19.01 -10.54
N ARG A 76 20.69 -19.18 -11.12
CA ARG A 76 20.48 -18.95 -12.54
C ARG A 76 19.20 -18.15 -12.75
N PRO A 77 19.29 -16.81 -12.83
CA PRO A 77 18.18 -16.00 -13.25
C PRO A 77 17.82 -16.29 -14.72
N ASP A 78 16.52 -16.23 -15.03
CA ASP A 78 16.01 -16.66 -16.32
C ASP A 78 16.44 -15.70 -17.45
N ILE A 79 16.34 -14.38 -17.25
CA ILE A 79 16.82 -13.37 -18.21
C ILE A 79 17.50 -12.22 -17.46
N VAL A 80 18.64 -11.78 -17.97
CA VAL A 80 19.36 -10.59 -17.47
C VAL A 80 19.62 -9.62 -18.62
N CYS A 81 19.14 -8.39 -18.49
CA CYS A 81 19.38 -7.30 -19.43
C CYS A 81 20.55 -6.44 -18.97
N PHE A 82 21.40 -6.04 -19.90
CA PHE A 82 22.60 -5.25 -19.67
C PHE A 82 22.54 -3.92 -20.41
N VAL A 83 23.07 -2.88 -19.78
CA VAL A 83 23.38 -1.60 -20.42
C VAL A 83 24.87 -1.33 -20.23
N ASN A 84 25.61 -1.15 -21.33
CA ASN A 84 27.06 -0.95 -21.33
C ASN A 84 27.82 -2.04 -20.55
N GLY A 85 27.31 -3.28 -20.60
CA GLY A 85 27.89 -4.44 -19.90
C GLY A 85 27.51 -4.57 -18.43
N LEU A 86 26.73 -3.64 -17.86
CA LEU A 86 26.27 -3.68 -16.47
C LEU A 86 24.87 -4.31 -16.36
N PRO A 87 24.63 -5.25 -15.43
CA PRO A 87 23.32 -5.89 -15.30
C PRO A 87 22.29 -4.88 -14.76
N PHE A 88 21.35 -4.51 -15.62
CA PHE A 88 20.41 -3.41 -15.42
C PHE A 88 19.00 -3.90 -15.05
N ALA A 89 18.56 -5.01 -15.64
CA ALA A 89 17.31 -5.65 -15.27
C ALA A 89 17.46 -7.16 -15.13
N VAL A 90 16.74 -7.74 -14.16
CA VAL A 90 16.70 -9.19 -13.92
C VAL A 90 15.25 -9.64 -13.97
N ILE A 91 14.97 -10.68 -14.74
CA ILE A 91 13.64 -11.22 -14.98
C ILE A 91 13.62 -12.69 -14.54
N GLU A 92 12.65 -13.02 -13.69
CA GLU A 92 12.28 -14.39 -13.37
C GLU A 92 11.00 -14.73 -14.12
N ALA A 93 11.06 -15.72 -15.01
CA ALA A 93 9.94 -16.22 -15.78
C ALA A 93 9.44 -17.53 -15.15
N LYS A 94 8.12 -17.66 -15.03
CA LYS A 94 7.47 -18.87 -14.54
C LYS A 94 6.43 -19.34 -15.54
N ARG A 95 6.03 -20.59 -15.41
CA ARG A 95 4.98 -21.12 -16.28
C ARG A 95 3.63 -20.46 -15.96
N PRO A 96 2.76 -20.23 -16.96
CA PRO A 96 1.41 -19.74 -16.72
C PRO A 96 0.59 -20.77 -15.93
N ASP A 97 0.79 -22.05 -16.24
CA ASP A 97 0.21 -23.17 -15.51
C ASP A 97 1.06 -23.48 -14.28
N GLY A 98 0.79 -22.77 -13.19
CA GLY A 98 1.33 -23.13 -11.89
C GLY A 98 0.98 -24.56 -11.51
N HIS A 99 1.87 -25.20 -10.75
CA HIS A 99 1.40 -26.26 -9.87
C HIS A 99 0.40 -25.58 -8.95
N ALA A 100 -0.84 -26.07 -8.88
CA ALA A 100 -1.84 -25.53 -7.95
C ALA A 100 -1.48 -25.81 -6.49
N LYS A 101 -0.20 -26.15 -6.22
CA LYS A 101 0.39 -26.36 -4.91
C LYS A 101 1.39 -25.31 -4.43
N LYS A 102 1.43 -24.20 -5.14
CA LYS A 102 2.41 -23.14 -4.94
C LYS A 102 1.67 -21.82 -5.05
N ALA A 103 2.22 -20.81 -4.37
CA ALA A 103 1.82 -19.42 -4.55
C ALA A 103 1.68 -19.08 -6.05
N PRO A 104 0.84 -18.09 -6.43
CA PRO A 104 0.72 -17.65 -7.82
C PRO A 104 2.09 -17.61 -8.49
N THR A 105 2.22 -18.11 -9.73
CA THR A 105 3.55 -18.30 -10.33
C THR A 105 4.38 -17.02 -10.41
N ILE A 106 3.70 -15.87 -10.48
CA ILE A 106 4.29 -14.54 -10.28
C ILE A 106 4.98 -14.40 -8.91
N GLU A 107 4.30 -14.77 -7.81
CA GLU A 107 4.84 -14.70 -6.45
C GLU A 107 6.02 -15.66 -6.26
N GLU A 108 6.03 -16.82 -6.93
CA GLU A 108 7.20 -17.72 -6.94
C GLU A 108 8.41 -17.03 -7.58
N GLY A 109 8.25 -16.37 -8.73
CA GLY A 109 9.32 -15.59 -9.36
C GLY A 109 9.77 -14.39 -8.51
N VAL A 110 8.85 -13.73 -7.81
CA VAL A 110 9.18 -12.67 -6.84
C VAL A 110 10.00 -13.23 -5.67
N SER A 111 9.58 -14.36 -5.12
CA SER A 111 10.28 -15.04 -4.01
C SER A 111 11.69 -15.47 -4.42
N GLN A 112 11.88 -15.95 -5.65
CA GLN A 112 13.21 -16.28 -6.19
C GLN A 112 14.08 -15.03 -6.33
N ASN A 113 13.55 -13.94 -6.90
CA ASN A 113 14.24 -12.64 -6.93
C ASN A 113 14.68 -12.18 -5.53
N ILE A 114 13.80 -12.24 -4.53
CA ILE A 114 14.09 -11.81 -3.15
C ILE A 114 15.13 -12.72 -2.50
N ARG A 115 15.01 -14.04 -2.66
CA ARG A 115 16.00 -15.00 -2.14
C ARG A 115 17.38 -14.72 -2.73
N ASN A 116 17.47 -14.55 -4.05
CA ASN A 116 18.74 -14.43 -4.76
C ASN A 116 19.56 -13.19 -4.33
N GLN A 117 18.94 -12.22 -3.64
CA GLN A 117 19.58 -11.02 -3.08
C GLN A 117 20.26 -11.23 -1.72
N ARG A 118 20.06 -12.37 -1.06
CA ARG A 118 20.65 -12.62 0.27
C ARG A 118 22.18 -12.67 0.21
N ASN A 119 22.82 -12.41 1.34
CA ASN A 119 24.28 -12.29 1.43
C ASN A 119 25.03 -13.54 0.94
N ASP A 120 24.47 -14.73 1.21
CA ASP A 120 25.00 -16.04 0.83
C ASP A 120 24.49 -16.52 -0.55
N GLU A 121 23.77 -15.68 -1.29
CA GLU A 121 23.23 -15.99 -2.62
C GLU A 121 24.03 -15.24 -3.69
N ILE A 122 23.39 -14.48 -4.59
CA ILE A 122 24.07 -13.76 -5.68
C ILE A 122 23.91 -12.22 -5.58
N PRO A 123 24.18 -11.59 -4.42
CA PRO A 123 23.94 -10.17 -4.20
C PRO A 123 24.78 -9.28 -5.13
N HIS A 124 25.91 -9.77 -5.63
CA HIS A 124 26.74 -9.04 -6.58
C HIS A 124 26.02 -8.68 -7.88
N LEU A 125 25.15 -9.56 -8.40
CA LEU A 125 24.32 -9.23 -9.56
C LEU A 125 23.37 -8.06 -9.24
N PHE A 126 22.74 -8.12 -8.08
CA PHE A 126 21.74 -7.15 -7.66
C PHE A 126 22.34 -5.81 -7.25
N ALA A 127 23.65 -5.71 -7.01
CA ALA A 127 24.34 -4.44 -6.76
C ALA A 127 24.23 -3.45 -7.93
N TYR A 128 23.98 -3.93 -9.15
CA TYR A 128 23.84 -3.09 -10.35
C TYR A 128 22.40 -2.96 -10.83
N SER A 129 21.53 -3.89 -10.43
CA SER A 129 20.15 -3.95 -10.92
C SER A 129 19.38 -2.65 -10.66
N GLN A 130 18.67 -2.17 -11.68
CA GLN A 130 17.81 -1.00 -11.63
C GLN A 130 16.35 -1.37 -11.51
N LEU A 131 15.90 -2.38 -12.27
CA LEU A 131 14.55 -2.93 -12.22
C LEU A 131 14.61 -4.46 -12.12
N LEU A 132 13.66 -5.03 -11.40
CA LEU A 132 13.45 -6.47 -11.27
C LEU A 132 12.08 -6.84 -11.79
N PHE A 133 11.93 -8.02 -12.37
CA PHE A 133 10.69 -8.49 -12.97
C PHE A 133 10.37 -9.93 -12.56
N SER A 134 9.08 -10.20 -12.39
CA SER A 134 8.53 -11.55 -12.29
C SER A 134 7.37 -11.66 -13.28
N ILE A 135 7.43 -12.65 -14.17
CA ILE A 135 6.48 -12.82 -15.28
C ILE A 135 6.03 -14.28 -15.38
N ASN A 136 4.82 -14.52 -15.90
CA ASN A 136 4.31 -15.89 -16.02
C ASN A 136 3.60 -16.23 -17.34
N GLY A 137 3.78 -15.43 -18.39
CA GLY A 137 3.12 -15.55 -19.68
C GLY A 137 1.77 -14.83 -19.77
N ALA A 138 1.06 -14.64 -18.66
CA ALA A 138 -0.20 -13.89 -18.61
C ALA A 138 -0.04 -12.52 -17.93
N ASP A 139 0.58 -12.50 -16.76
CA ASP A 139 0.73 -11.34 -15.90
C ASP A 139 2.22 -11.02 -15.68
N GLY A 140 2.49 -9.83 -15.14
CA GLY A 140 3.83 -9.39 -14.79
C GLY A 140 3.84 -8.43 -13.61
N ARG A 141 4.92 -8.48 -12.82
CA ARG A 141 5.19 -7.52 -11.75
C ARG A 141 6.61 -7.00 -11.85
N TYR A 142 6.81 -5.75 -11.47
CA TYR A 142 8.14 -5.16 -11.38
C TYR A 142 8.41 -4.58 -9.99
N ALA A 143 9.70 -4.44 -9.67
CA ALA A 143 10.18 -3.85 -8.43
C ALA A 143 11.64 -3.39 -8.56
N THR A 144 12.26 -3.07 -7.43
CA THR A 144 13.70 -2.83 -7.31
C THR A 144 14.34 -3.78 -6.30
N GLN A 145 15.66 -3.76 -6.23
CA GLN A 145 16.40 -4.46 -5.19
C GLN A 145 15.88 -4.04 -3.80
N GLY A 146 15.64 -5.03 -2.93
CA GLY A 146 15.17 -4.83 -1.55
C GLY A 146 13.66 -4.67 -1.38
N THR A 147 12.87 -4.65 -2.46
CA THR A 147 11.41 -4.51 -2.38
C THR A 147 10.75 -5.80 -1.86
N GLU A 148 10.00 -5.68 -0.77
CA GLU A 148 9.18 -6.77 -0.21
C GLU A 148 8.07 -7.20 -1.17
N LEU A 149 7.66 -8.48 -1.10
CA LEU A 149 6.68 -9.11 -1.99
C LEU A 149 5.40 -8.27 -2.20
N LYS A 150 4.82 -7.72 -1.14
CA LYS A 150 3.58 -6.93 -1.19
C LYS A 150 3.69 -5.59 -1.93
N PHE A 151 4.90 -5.14 -2.26
CA PHE A 151 5.15 -3.87 -2.94
C PHE A 151 5.55 -4.02 -4.41
N TRP A 152 5.66 -5.26 -4.91
CA TRP A 152 5.80 -5.54 -6.34
C TRP A 152 4.53 -5.12 -7.06
N ALA A 153 4.67 -4.32 -8.12
CA ALA A 153 3.56 -3.61 -8.73
C ALA A 153 3.28 -4.09 -10.17
N PRO A 154 2.02 -4.07 -10.62
CA PRO A 154 1.70 -4.11 -12.04
C PRO A 154 2.11 -2.79 -12.72
N TRP A 155 2.14 -2.78 -14.05
CA TRP A 155 2.29 -1.56 -14.85
C TRP A 155 1.08 -1.37 -15.76
N ARG A 156 0.49 -0.18 -15.73
CA ARG A 156 -0.54 0.24 -16.66
C ARG A 156 0.02 1.37 -17.52
N GLU A 157 0.17 1.09 -18.81
CA GLU A 157 0.72 2.05 -19.76
C GLU A 157 -0.30 3.12 -20.16
N GLU A 158 0.12 4.37 -20.29
CA GLU A 158 -0.74 5.49 -20.69
C GLU A 158 -0.26 6.21 -21.98
N GLU A 159 0.95 5.93 -22.49
CA GLU A 159 1.47 6.54 -23.72
C GLU A 159 1.36 5.59 -24.92
N LEU A 160 1.57 4.30 -24.73
CA LEU A 160 1.45 3.31 -25.79
C LEU A 160 0.00 2.82 -25.92
N ASN A 161 -0.44 2.62 -27.15
CA ASN A 161 -1.74 2.03 -27.45
C ASN A 161 -1.65 0.52 -27.73
N GLU A 162 -2.80 -0.16 -27.73
CA GLU A 162 -2.89 -1.61 -27.98
C GLU A 162 -2.28 -2.05 -29.33
N GLY A 163 -2.36 -1.20 -30.37
CA GLY A 163 -1.77 -1.50 -31.67
C GLY A 163 -0.23 -1.52 -31.64
N GLU A 164 0.40 -0.70 -30.80
CA GLU A 164 1.85 -0.69 -30.60
C GLU A 164 2.31 -1.96 -29.89
N PHE A 165 1.60 -2.38 -28.84
CA PHE A 165 1.86 -3.66 -28.18
C PHE A 165 1.68 -4.85 -29.12
N TYR A 166 0.59 -4.83 -29.90
CA TYR A 166 0.30 -5.84 -30.89
C TYR A 166 1.43 -5.97 -31.92
N THR A 167 1.89 -4.83 -32.45
CA THR A 167 2.98 -4.77 -33.43
C THR A 167 4.29 -5.28 -32.83
N ALA A 168 4.60 -4.91 -31.58
CA ALA A 168 5.80 -5.39 -30.91
C ALA A 168 5.76 -6.91 -30.69
N LYS A 169 4.62 -7.45 -30.23
CA LYS A 169 4.43 -8.88 -29.96
C LYS A 169 4.49 -9.73 -31.22
N ASN A 170 3.91 -9.25 -32.31
CA ASN A 170 3.77 -9.98 -33.57
C ASN A 170 4.87 -9.68 -34.60
N LYS A 171 5.90 -8.92 -34.22
CA LYS A 171 7.04 -8.65 -35.09
C LYS A 171 7.76 -9.96 -35.44
N THR A 172 7.77 -10.30 -36.73
CA THR A 172 8.46 -11.49 -37.23
C THR A 172 9.96 -11.36 -37.05
N LEU A 173 10.57 -12.34 -36.39
CA LEU A 173 12.03 -12.44 -36.27
C LEU A 173 12.65 -12.86 -37.60
N SER A 174 13.82 -12.31 -37.92
CA SER A 174 14.60 -12.77 -39.07
C SER A 174 15.11 -14.20 -38.84
N GLU A 175 15.44 -14.91 -39.92
CA GLU A 175 15.98 -16.27 -39.80
C GLU A 175 17.32 -16.28 -39.06
N GLU A 176 18.13 -15.23 -39.19
CA GLU A 176 19.38 -15.09 -38.43
C GLU A 176 19.10 -14.95 -36.92
N ALA A 177 18.09 -14.16 -36.54
CA ALA A 177 17.69 -14.00 -35.15
C ALA A 177 17.14 -15.31 -34.56
N LYS A 178 16.29 -16.02 -35.31
CA LYS A 178 15.80 -17.35 -34.91
C LYS A 178 16.94 -18.36 -34.78
N ALA A 179 17.84 -18.40 -35.76
CA ALA A 179 18.99 -19.28 -35.73
C ALA A 179 19.86 -19.00 -34.49
N SER A 180 20.10 -17.73 -34.17
CA SER A 180 20.84 -17.35 -32.95
C SER A 180 20.13 -17.81 -31.68
N LEU A 181 18.83 -17.53 -31.54
CA LEU A 181 18.02 -17.87 -30.36
C LEU A 181 17.91 -19.37 -30.08
N PHE A 182 17.83 -20.18 -31.14
CA PHE A 182 17.62 -21.62 -31.02
C PHE A 182 18.90 -22.45 -31.26
N SER A 183 20.04 -21.82 -31.54
CA SER A 183 21.29 -22.53 -31.89
C SER A 183 21.78 -23.50 -30.80
N HIS A 184 21.57 -23.15 -29.53
CA HIS A 184 21.95 -23.95 -28.36
C HIS A 184 20.79 -24.72 -27.73
N ARG A 185 19.57 -24.60 -28.29
CA ARG A 185 18.35 -25.22 -27.75
C ARG A 185 18.03 -26.54 -28.45
N PRO A 186 17.31 -27.47 -27.80
CA PRO A 186 16.80 -28.66 -28.46
C PRO A 186 15.94 -28.32 -29.68
N LYS A 187 16.01 -29.17 -30.71
CA LYS A 187 15.26 -28.97 -31.97
C LYS A 187 13.75 -28.78 -31.75
N HIS A 188 13.18 -29.47 -30.76
CA HIS A 188 11.74 -29.41 -30.47
C HIS A 188 11.29 -28.02 -29.97
N ASP A 189 12.16 -27.23 -29.32
CA ASP A 189 11.82 -25.86 -28.90
C ASP A 189 11.59 -24.95 -30.10
N ARG A 190 12.46 -25.09 -31.11
CA ARG A 190 12.33 -24.37 -32.39
C ARG A 190 11.06 -24.79 -33.12
N GLU A 191 10.81 -26.10 -33.21
CA GLU A 191 9.60 -26.64 -33.85
C GLU A 191 8.33 -26.16 -33.12
N TRP A 192 8.33 -26.13 -31.78
CA TRP A 192 7.22 -25.58 -31.00
C TRP A 192 6.99 -24.09 -31.30
N TYR A 193 8.05 -23.27 -31.31
CA TYR A 193 7.95 -21.84 -31.60
C TYR A 193 7.46 -21.59 -33.02
N GLU A 194 8.00 -22.31 -34.01
CA GLU A 194 7.59 -22.20 -35.41
C GLU A 194 6.12 -22.60 -35.59
N ASN A 195 5.66 -23.67 -34.93
CA ASN A 195 4.25 -24.07 -34.94
C ASN A 195 3.35 -23.02 -34.27
N LEU A 196 3.80 -22.41 -33.17
CA LEU A 196 3.05 -21.36 -32.48
C LEU A 196 2.81 -20.15 -33.39
N ILE A 197 3.87 -19.63 -34.03
CA ILE A 197 3.74 -18.46 -34.93
C ILE A 197 3.06 -18.80 -36.26
N ALA A 198 3.13 -20.06 -36.72
CA ALA A 198 2.38 -20.53 -37.88
C ALA A 198 0.86 -20.58 -37.61
N GLY A 199 0.45 -20.65 -36.34
CA GLY A 199 -0.94 -20.61 -35.90
C GLY A 199 -1.63 -19.25 -36.09
N GLY A 200 -0.87 -18.20 -36.42
CA GLY A 200 -1.36 -16.84 -36.63
C GLY A 200 -0.82 -15.84 -35.62
N GLU A 201 -1.47 -14.69 -35.56
CA GLU A 201 -1.06 -13.58 -34.68
C GLU A 201 -1.34 -13.91 -33.20
N LEU A 202 -0.40 -13.55 -32.33
CA LEU A 202 -0.44 -13.77 -30.89
C LEU A 202 -1.17 -12.63 -30.20
N ALA A 203 -2.00 -12.99 -29.21
CA ALA A 203 -2.65 -12.03 -28.33
C ALA A 203 -1.64 -11.35 -27.39
N VAL A 204 -1.88 -10.07 -27.11
CA VAL A 204 -1.11 -9.27 -26.14
C VAL A 204 -1.56 -9.59 -24.72
N THR A 205 -0.63 -9.95 -23.86
CA THR A 205 -0.88 -10.20 -22.43
C THR A 205 -0.35 -9.06 -21.54
N ASP A 206 -0.68 -9.08 -20.25
CA ASP A 206 -0.21 -8.03 -19.32
C ASP A 206 1.30 -8.13 -19.04
N GLN A 207 1.87 -9.34 -19.16
CA GLN A 207 3.32 -9.51 -19.26
C GLN A 207 3.89 -8.70 -20.43
N ASP A 208 3.30 -8.85 -21.62
CA ASP A 208 3.81 -8.19 -22.83
C ASP A 208 3.73 -6.68 -22.69
N ARG A 209 2.60 -6.17 -22.15
CA ARG A 209 2.43 -4.74 -21.82
C ARG A 209 3.53 -4.27 -20.87
N LEU A 210 3.81 -5.00 -19.79
CA LEU A 210 4.85 -4.66 -18.82
C LEU A 210 6.26 -4.60 -19.46
N ILE A 211 6.64 -5.65 -20.18
CA ILE A 211 7.97 -5.79 -20.80
C ILE A 211 8.19 -4.69 -21.83
N VAL A 212 7.26 -4.53 -22.78
CA VAL A 212 7.39 -3.51 -23.85
C VAL A 212 7.43 -2.11 -23.25
N SER A 213 6.60 -1.85 -22.24
CA SER A 213 6.54 -0.55 -21.59
C SER A 213 7.85 -0.21 -20.89
N LEU A 214 8.37 -1.08 -20.04
CA LEU A 214 9.50 -0.76 -19.15
C LEU A 214 10.89 -1.11 -19.68
N LEU A 215 10.99 -2.05 -20.62
CA LEU A 215 12.28 -2.54 -21.15
C LEU A 215 12.59 -2.04 -22.57
N SER A 216 11.75 -1.16 -23.14
CA SER A 216 12.21 -0.37 -24.28
C SER A 216 13.46 0.45 -23.87
N PRO A 217 14.50 0.56 -24.71
CA PRO A 217 15.74 1.24 -24.35
C PRO A 217 15.52 2.65 -23.79
N ALA A 218 14.65 3.43 -24.44
CA ALA A 218 14.30 4.77 -23.99
C ALA A 218 13.63 4.76 -22.60
N ARG A 219 12.62 3.91 -22.37
CA ARG A 219 11.93 3.88 -21.08
C ARG A 219 12.82 3.33 -19.97
N LEU A 220 13.64 2.30 -20.20
CA LEU A 220 14.53 1.74 -19.17
C LEU A 220 15.52 2.79 -18.66
N ILE A 221 16.11 3.56 -19.58
CA ILE A 221 17.03 4.66 -19.26
C ILE A 221 16.28 5.79 -18.55
N GLU A 222 15.10 6.16 -19.04
CA GLU A 222 14.25 7.18 -18.44
C GLU A 222 13.84 6.82 -16.99
N MET A 223 13.37 5.59 -16.78
CA MET A 223 13.00 5.03 -15.47
C MET A 223 14.16 5.11 -14.50
N THR A 224 15.35 4.66 -14.93
CA THR A 224 16.55 4.69 -14.10
C THR A 224 16.97 6.11 -13.74
N ARG A 225 16.95 7.03 -14.72
CA ARG A 225 17.42 8.41 -14.54
C ARG A 225 16.47 9.23 -13.67
N PHE A 226 15.17 9.19 -13.93
CA PHE A 226 14.21 10.11 -13.31
C PHE A 226 13.32 9.47 -12.25
N TYR A 227 13.03 8.17 -12.38
CA TYR A 227 11.96 7.49 -11.64
C TYR A 227 12.47 6.40 -10.69
N VAL A 228 13.75 6.44 -10.32
CA VAL A 228 14.36 5.63 -9.25
C VAL A 228 15.00 6.55 -8.20
N LEU A 229 14.83 6.21 -6.91
CA LEU A 229 15.44 6.94 -5.78
C LEU A 229 15.84 5.99 -4.64
N PHE A 230 16.60 6.51 -3.68
CA PHE A 230 16.99 5.81 -2.44
C PHE A 230 16.44 6.52 -1.21
N ASP A 231 15.45 5.89 -0.59
CA ASP A 231 14.88 6.29 0.68
C ASP A 231 15.63 5.66 1.87
N LYS A 232 15.70 6.39 2.99
CA LYS A 232 16.42 5.94 4.19
C LYS A 232 15.73 4.75 4.89
N LYS A 233 14.40 4.68 4.83
CA LYS A 233 13.61 3.64 5.49
C LYS A 233 13.36 2.47 4.54
N VAL A 234 12.98 2.76 3.30
CA VAL A 234 12.50 1.76 2.34
C VAL A 234 13.61 1.23 1.42
N GLY A 235 14.76 1.92 1.33
CA GLY A 235 15.84 1.57 0.41
C GLY A 235 15.55 2.07 -1.00
N LYS A 236 15.87 1.26 -2.02
CA LYS A 236 15.64 1.63 -3.42
C LYS A 236 14.15 1.58 -3.75
N VAL A 237 13.66 2.59 -4.46
CA VAL A 237 12.26 2.71 -4.86
C VAL A 237 12.20 3.12 -6.33
N ALA A 238 11.43 2.39 -7.13
CA ALA A 238 10.99 2.82 -8.46
C ALA A 238 9.59 3.43 -8.40
N ALA A 239 9.34 4.43 -9.24
CA ALA A 239 8.04 5.07 -9.35
C ALA A 239 7.00 4.11 -9.93
N ARG A 240 5.74 4.28 -9.50
CA ARG A 240 4.57 3.61 -10.09
C ARG A 240 4.10 4.34 -11.34
N TYR A 241 3.35 3.66 -12.22
CA TYR A 241 2.94 4.20 -13.53
C TYR A 241 2.27 5.58 -13.41
N GLN A 242 1.33 5.74 -12.48
CA GLN A 242 0.62 7.00 -12.23
C GLN A 242 1.56 8.14 -11.80
N GLN A 243 2.66 7.81 -11.14
CA GLN A 243 3.68 8.78 -10.73
C GLN A 243 4.50 9.19 -11.94
N VAL A 244 4.91 8.24 -12.78
CA VAL A 244 5.62 8.50 -14.04
C VAL A 244 4.80 9.39 -14.96
N PHE A 245 3.60 8.96 -15.35
CA PHE A 245 2.77 9.71 -16.30
C PHE A 245 2.27 11.03 -15.72
N GLY A 246 1.96 11.08 -14.42
CA GLY A 246 1.65 12.33 -13.73
C GLY A 246 2.79 13.34 -13.80
N ILE A 247 4.04 12.89 -13.59
CA ILE A 247 5.23 13.75 -13.67
C ILE A 247 5.50 14.17 -15.12
N LYS A 248 5.38 13.27 -16.10
CA LYS A 248 5.59 13.60 -17.52
C LYS A 248 4.63 14.70 -17.99
N ARG A 249 3.33 14.52 -17.76
CA ARG A 249 2.31 15.51 -18.11
C ARG A 249 2.52 16.84 -17.39
N LEU A 250 2.98 16.81 -16.14
CA LEU A 250 3.36 18.03 -15.42
C LEU A 250 4.55 18.73 -16.08
N ILE A 251 5.62 18.00 -16.44
CA ILE A 251 6.79 18.58 -17.08
C ILE A 251 6.43 19.21 -18.43
N GLU A 252 5.63 18.54 -19.25
CA GLU A 252 5.09 19.10 -20.50
C GLU A 252 4.34 20.41 -20.26
N ARG A 253 3.48 20.42 -19.24
CA ARG A 253 2.70 21.60 -18.85
C ARG A 253 3.58 22.75 -18.35
N ILE A 254 4.55 22.49 -17.48
CA ILE A 254 5.48 23.50 -16.92
C ILE A 254 6.39 24.09 -18.01
N ASN A 255 6.67 23.34 -19.07
CA ASN A 255 7.40 23.84 -20.23
C ASN A 255 6.55 24.76 -21.12
N THR A 256 5.21 24.73 -20.96
CA THR A 256 4.30 25.67 -21.63
C THR A 256 4.20 26.97 -20.84
N LYS A 257 4.21 28.10 -21.54
CA LYS A 257 4.06 29.45 -20.95
C LYS A 257 2.78 30.11 -21.44
N ASP A 258 2.10 30.81 -20.54
CA ASP A 258 0.91 31.59 -20.86
C ASP A 258 1.26 32.89 -21.61
N LYS A 259 0.23 33.67 -21.99
CA LYS A 259 0.40 34.96 -22.69
C LYS A 259 1.19 36.00 -21.88
N LYS A 260 1.30 35.83 -20.56
CA LYS A 260 2.05 36.71 -19.65
C LYS A 260 3.47 36.20 -19.41
N GLY A 261 3.85 35.08 -20.03
CA GLY A 261 5.17 34.46 -19.89
C GLY A 261 5.33 33.61 -18.63
N ALA A 262 4.26 33.42 -17.84
CA ALA A 262 4.27 32.55 -16.67
C ALA A 262 4.15 31.09 -17.10
N ARG A 263 4.90 30.20 -16.44
CA ARG A 263 4.82 28.76 -16.69
C ARG A 263 3.49 28.21 -16.19
N GLU A 264 2.88 27.30 -16.95
CA GLU A 264 1.64 26.67 -16.50
C GLU A 264 1.89 25.73 -15.31
N GLY A 265 0.98 25.79 -14.33
CA GLY A 265 0.93 24.88 -13.19
C GLY A 265 -0.23 23.90 -13.33
N GLY A 266 -0.48 23.10 -12.31
CA GLY A 266 -1.59 22.15 -12.33
C GLY A 266 -1.77 21.35 -11.05
N VAL A 267 -2.75 20.46 -11.06
CA VAL A 267 -3.08 19.60 -9.92
C VAL A 267 -2.77 18.15 -10.26
N ILE A 268 -2.00 17.47 -9.41
CA ILE A 268 -1.91 16.02 -9.36
C ILE A 268 -2.89 15.52 -8.32
N TRP A 269 -3.92 14.83 -8.79
CA TRP A 269 -4.86 14.15 -7.92
C TRP A 269 -4.49 12.69 -7.84
N HIS A 270 -3.78 12.29 -6.79
CA HIS A 270 -3.52 10.88 -6.51
C HIS A 270 -4.05 10.53 -5.13
N THR A 271 -4.85 9.47 -5.01
CA THR A 271 -5.51 9.08 -3.76
C THR A 271 -4.56 9.02 -2.57
N THR A 272 -5.08 9.22 -1.37
CA THR A 272 -4.23 9.20 -0.17
C THR A 272 -3.59 7.83 0.01
N GLY A 273 -2.28 7.83 0.24
CA GLY A 273 -1.49 6.60 0.38
C GLY A 273 -0.91 6.03 -0.91
N SER A 274 -1.18 6.66 -2.07
CA SER A 274 -0.56 6.35 -3.36
C SER A 274 0.93 6.70 -3.48
N GLY A 275 1.53 7.31 -2.46
CA GLY A 275 2.92 7.77 -2.50
C GLY A 275 3.14 9.17 -3.10
N LYS A 276 2.18 10.10 -2.94
CA LYS A 276 2.29 11.50 -3.41
C LYS A 276 3.63 12.17 -3.06
N SER A 277 4.13 11.95 -1.85
CA SER A 277 5.42 12.50 -1.40
C SER A 277 6.59 11.97 -2.25
N PHE A 278 6.58 10.69 -2.62
CA PHE A 278 7.55 10.16 -3.59
C PHE A 278 7.36 10.79 -4.97
N THR A 279 6.12 11.05 -5.39
CA THR A 279 5.87 11.78 -6.65
C THR A 279 6.49 13.17 -6.65
N MET A 280 6.41 13.91 -5.53
CA MET A 280 7.08 15.20 -5.36
C MET A 280 8.61 15.09 -5.44
N VAL A 281 9.18 14.04 -4.86
CA VAL A 281 10.63 13.79 -4.89
C VAL A 281 11.10 13.43 -6.30
N PHE A 282 10.40 12.52 -7.00
CA PHE A 282 10.68 12.18 -8.39
C PHE A 282 10.52 13.39 -9.32
N LEU A 283 9.47 14.20 -9.15
CA LEU A 283 9.30 15.45 -9.89
C LEU A 283 10.49 16.37 -9.66
N SER A 284 10.85 16.62 -8.40
CA SER A 284 11.97 17.51 -8.06
C SER A 284 13.28 17.03 -8.68
N LYS A 285 13.52 15.72 -8.66
CA LYS A 285 14.67 15.11 -9.33
C LYS A 285 14.64 15.35 -10.84
N ALA A 286 13.50 15.13 -11.49
CA ALA A 286 13.34 15.40 -12.91
C ALA A 286 13.57 16.89 -13.24
N LEU A 287 13.06 17.81 -12.42
CA LEU A 287 13.28 19.26 -12.57
C LEU A 287 14.76 19.67 -12.47
N ILE A 288 15.56 18.97 -11.66
CA ILE A 288 17.01 19.22 -11.55
C ILE A 288 17.74 18.71 -12.79
N LEU A 289 17.39 17.52 -13.27
CA LEU A 289 18.12 16.81 -14.30
C LEU A 289 17.73 17.21 -15.73
N GLN A 290 16.54 17.81 -15.91
CA GLN A 290 16.05 18.29 -17.21
C GLN A 290 16.70 19.64 -17.56
N GLU A 291 17.35 19.70 -18.74
CA GLU A 291 18.10 20.87 -19.20
C GLU A 291 17.24 22.15 -19.28
N THR A 292 15.97 22.03 -19.68
CA THR A 292 15.04 23.17 -19.81
C THR A 292 14.56 23.72 -18.47
N LEU A 293 14.69 22.94 -17.38
CA LEU A 293 14.14 23.23 -16.06
C LEU A 293 15.22 23.35 -14.97
N LYS A 294 16.47 22.99 -15.26
CA LYS A 294 17.61 23.07 -14.32
C LYS A 294 17.92 24.49 -13.82
N GLN A 295 17.37 25.52 -14.46
CA GLN A 295 17.46 26.92 -14.04
C GLN A 295 16.31 27.34 -13.08
N CYS A 296 15.22 26.55 -12.96
CA CYS A 296 14.03 26.90 -12.16
C CYS A 296 14.16 26.66 -10.65
N ARG A 297 14.05 27.69 -9.80
CA ARG A 297 14.06 27.52 -8.34
C ARG A 297 12.80 26.83 -7.86
N ILE A 298 12.91 26.00 -6.82
CA ILE A 298 11.80 25.19 -6.30
C ILE A 298 11.43 25.64 -4.89
N VAL A 299 10.16 25.98 -4.66
CA VAL A 299 9.62 26.30 -3.34
C VAL A 299 8.68 25.19 -2.92
N VAL A 300 9.02 24.46 -1.87
CA VAL A 300 8.23 23.35 -1.34
C VAL A 300 7.46 23.85 -0.13
N VAL A 301 6.13 23.80 -0.24
CA VAL A 301 5.21 24.19 0.81
C VAL A 301 4.58 22.94 1.41
N THR A 302 5.08 22.53 2.58
CA THR A 302 4.64 21.33 3.29
C THR A 302 4.91 21.44 4.79
N ASP A 303 4.09 20.81 5.61
CA ASP A 303 4.34 20.65 7.05
C ASP A 303 5.09 19.33 7.38
N ARG A 304 5.49 18.56 6.35
CA ARG A 304 6.09 17.23 6.49
C ARG A 304 7.61 17.25 6.52
N VAL A 305 8.17 17.05 7.72
CA VAL A 305 9.63 17.00 7.97
C VAL A 305 10.31 15.82 7.23
N ASP A 306 9.61 14.70 7.06
CA ASP A 306 10.15 13.55 6.31
C ASP A 306 10.32 13.85 4.82
N LEU A 307 9.35 14.56 4.23
CA LEU A 307 9.43 15.06 2.86
C LEU A 307 10.57 16.07 2.68
N GLU A 308 10.78 16.98 3.64
CA GLU A 308 11.93 17.88 3.66
C GLU A 308 13.26 17.10 3.61
N GLY A 309 13.39 16.05 4.43
CA GLY A 309 14.59 15.20 4.46
C GLY A 309 14.85 14.47 3.13
N GLN A 310 13.80 13.89 2.53
CA GLN A 310 13.90 13.17 1.24
C GLN A 310 14.31 14.09 0.09
N LEU A 311 13.67 15.25 -0.01
CA LEU A 311 14.01 16.25 -1.01
C LEU A 311 15.43 16.77 -0.77
N SER A 312 15.79 17.14 0.47
CA SER A 312 17.16 17.57 0.79
C SER A 312 18.22 16.58 0.31
N LYS A 313 18.02 15.27 0.52
CA LYS A 313 18.93 14.22 0.02
C LYS A 313 19.02 14.22 -1.51
N THR A 314 17.88 14.28 -2.19
CA THR A 314 17.79 14.27 -3.67
C THR A 314 18.59 15.44 -4.28
N PHE A 315 18.43 16.65 -3.74
CA PHE A 315 19.20 17.81 -4.20
C PHE A 315 20.67 17.76 -3.75
N SER A 316 21.00 17.11 -2.63
CA SER A 316 22.39 16.91 -2.22
C SER A 316 23.14 16.03 -3.21
N SER A 317 22.52 14.91 -3.60
CA SER A 317 23.10 13.97 -4.58
C SER A 317 23.31 14.63 -5.94
N GLY A 318 22.40 15.52 -6.35
CA GLY A 318 22.53 16.31 -7.58
C GLY A 318 23.56 17.46 -7.51
N GLY A 319 24.23 17.66 -6.38
CA GLY A 319 25.22 18.72 -6.18
C GLY A 319 24.65 20.09 -5.77
N GLU A 320 23.33 20.26 -5.75
CA GLU A 320 22.63 21.52 -5.46
C GLU A 320 22.56 21.84 -3.95
N LEU A 321 22.66 20.83 -3.07
CA LEU A 321 22.68 20.97 -1.60
C LEU A 321 23.85 20.18 -0.99
N ALA A 322 25.07 20.41 -1.49
CA ALA A 322 26.22 19.60 -1.12
C ALA A 322 26.67 19.77 0.34
N SER A 323 26.50 20.95 0.95
CA SER A 323 26.97 21.23 2.31
C SER A 323 25.84 21.28 3.36
N ARG A 324 26.19 21.05 4.63
CA ARG A 324 25.29 21.24 5.77
C ARG A 324 24.74 22.67 5.83
N LYS A 325 25.57 23.66 5.45
CA LYS A 325 25.19 25.07 5.40
C LYS A 325 24.13 25.33 4.34
N ASP A 326 24.19 24.66 3.18
CA ASP A 326 23.20 24.80 2.11
C ASP A 326 21.84 24.23 2.54
N LYS A 327 21.84 23.11 3.29
CA LYS A 327 20.62 22.52 3.86
C LYS A 327 19.96 23.43 4.87
N GLU A 328 20.76 23.98 5.80
CA GLU A 328 20.26 24.94 6.78
C GLU A 328 19.75 26.23 6.11
N ALA A 329 20.43 26.67 5.04
CA ALA A 329 20.04 27.85 4.27
C ALA A 329 18.76 27.66 3.45
N ALA A 330 18.42 26.43 3.04
CA ALA A 330 17.21 26.10 2.28
C ALA A 330 15.92 26.15 3.13
N ILE A 331 16.01 26.01 4.45
CA ILE A 331 14.84 26.01 5.33
C ILE A 331 14.45 27.45 5.68
N ALA A 332 13.22 27.83 5.36
CA ALA A 332 12.66 29.11 5.75
C ALA A 332 12.31 29.10 7.24
N THR A 333 13.21 29.45 8.14
CA THR A 333 12.97 29.37 9.60
C THR A 333 11.91 30.34 10.10
N SER A 334 11.69 31.46 9.41
CA SER A 334 10.70 32.49 9.76
C SER A 334 10.09 33.12 8.51
N GLY A 335 9.00 33.87 8.64
CA GLY A 335 8.44 34.66 7.53
C GLY A 335 9.42 35.71 7.00
N LYS A 336 10.27 36.29 7.87
CA LYS A 336 11.33 37.21 7.43
C LYS A 336 12.37 36.51 6.56
N ARG A 337 12.84 35.35 7.02
CA ARG A 337 13.80 34.53 6.25
C ARG A 337 13.22 34.11 4.89
N LEU A 338 11.94 33.75 4.85
CA LEU A 338 11.24 33.43 3.61
C LEU A 338 11.22 34.61 2.62
N ALA A 339 10.91 35.82 3.11
CA ALA A 339 10.93 37.03 2.28
C ALA A 339 12.32 37.31 1.70
N GLU A 340 13.38 37.16 2.51
CA GLU A 340 14.77 37.29 2.08
C GLU A 340 15.14 36.24 1.01
N GLN A 341 14.79 34.97 1.22
CA GLN A 341 15.05 33.89 0.27
C GLN A 341 14.32 34.09 -1.06
N ILE A 342 13.05 34.50 -1.03
CA ILE A 342 12.27 34.78 -2.24
C ILE A 342 12.89 35.92 -3.04
N SER A 343 13.30 36.99 -2.36
CA SER A 343 13.72 38.24 -2.99
C SER A 343 15.17 38.23 -3.48
N LYS A 344 16.11 37.91 -2.59
CA LYS A 344 17.56 38.04 -2.80
C LYS A 344 18.30 36.70 -2.71
N GLY A 345 17.60 35.64 -2.32
CA GLY A 345 18.16 34.31 -2.17
C GLY A 345 18.50 33.67 -3.52
N ASN A 346 19.63 32.96 -3.56
CA ASN A 346 20.06 32.15 -4.69
C ASN A 346 19.86 30.65 -4.43
N GLU A 347 19.20 30.28 -3.33
CA GLU A 347 18.95 28.90 -2.98
C GLU A 347 18.09 28.24 -4.08
N ARG A 348 18.57 27.08 -4.56
CA ARG A 348 17.91 26.27 -5.58
C ARG A 348 16.55 25.74 -5.11
N ILE A 349 16.48 25.37 -3.84
CA ILE A 349 15.29 24.87 -3.18
C ILE A 349 15.04 25.63 -1.87
N ILE A 350 13.77 25.93 -1.61
CA ILE A 350 13.30 26.55 -0.37
C ILE A 350 12.21 25.65 0.25
N PHE A 351 12.36 25.30 1.52
CA PHE A 351 11.32 24.61 2.29
C PHE A 351 10.59 25.61 3.20
N SER A 352 9.26 25.62 3.14
CA SER A 352 8.44 26.48 3.96
C SER A 352 7.10 25.84 4.31
N ILE A 353 6.43 26.40 5.31
CA ILE A 353 5.02 26.14 5.60
C ILE A 353 4.20 27.32 5.12
N ILE A 354 2.93 27.10 4.78
CA ILE A 354 2.09 28.18 4.22
C ILE A 354 1.97 29.38 5.17
N ASN A 355 1.88 29.13 6.47
CA ASN A 355 1.62 30.17 7.47
C ASN A 355 2.72 31.23 7.52
N LYS A 356 3.94 30.92 7.06
CA LYS A 356 5.05 31.87 7.00
C LYS A 356 4.79 33.01 6.00
N PHE A 357 3.97 32.79 4.97
CA PHE A 357 3.56 33.84 4.02
C PHE A 357 2.70 34.92 4.66
N ALA A 358 2.08 34.68 5.81
CA ALA A 358 1.33 35.69 6.54
C ALA A 358 2.19 36.90 6.98
N ILE A 359 3.45 36.60 7.32
CA ILE A 359 4.46 37.59 7.73
C ILE A 359 5.29 38.00 6.52
N ALA A 360 5.74 37.03 5.70
CA ALA A 360 6.63 37.30 4.58
C ALA A 360 6.02 38.32 3.60
N ALA A 361 4.77 38.13 3.18
CA ALA A 361 4.12 39.00 2.19
C ALA A 361 3.83 40.43 2.68
N LYS A 362 3.95 40.70 3.98
CA LYS A 362 3.86 42.08 4.53
C LYS A 362 5.18 42.84 4.38
N MET A 363 6.28 42.14 4.07
CA MET A 363 7.59 42.74 3.91
C MET A 363 7.73 43.30 2.49
N PRO A 364 8.14 44.57 2.31
CA PRO A 364 8.25 45.21 1.00
C PRO A 364 9.11 44.44 -0.01
N GLU A 365 10.13 43.72 0.48
CA GLU A 365 11.05 42.94 -0.33
C GLU A 365 10.47 41.61 -0.82
N CYS A 366 9.40 41.08 -0.22
CA CYS A 366 8.87 39.73 -0.50
C CYS A 366 8.09 39.64 -1.82
N HIS A 367 8.77 39.89 -2.94
CA HIS A 367 8.21 39.84 -4.28
C HIS A 367 9.25 39.36 -5.30
N ASN A 368 8.94 38.31 -6.05
CA ASN A 368 9.78 37.79 -7.13
C ASN A 368 8.93 37.43 -8.36
N PRO A 369 9.03 38.21 -9.46
CA PRO A 369 8.24 38.01 -10.67
C PRO A 369 8.86 37.00 -11.65
N SER A 370 9.89 36.25 -11.25
CA SER A 370 10.50 35.24 -12.13
C SER A 370 9.51 34.13 -12.49
N ALA A 371 9.45 33.79 -13.79
CA ALA A 371 8.72 32.64 -14.28
C ALA A 371 9.45 31.31 -14.06
N ASP A 372 10.73 31.37 -13.66
CA ASP A 372 11.57 30.21 -13.35
C ASP A 372 11.52 29.89 -11.85
N ILE A 373 10.34 30.03 -11.25
CA ILE A 373 10.03 29.56 -9.90
C ILE A 373 8.89 28.56 -9.99
N ILE A 374 9.08 27.39 -9.39
CA ILE A 374 8.09 26.31 -9.32
C ILE A 374 7.74 26.10 -7.85
N VAL A 375 6.47 26.25 -7.51
CA VAL A 375 5.95 26.06 -6.15
C VAL A 375 5.26 24.71 -6.07
N LEU A 376 5.78 23.79 -5.25
CA LEU A 376 5.17 22.49 -4.96
C LEU A 376 4.39 22.58 -3.65
N VAL A 377 3.09 22.31 -3.68
CA VAL A 377 2.20 22.37 -2.51
C VAL A 377 1.68 20.98 -2.20
N ASP A 378 1.98 20.48 -1.00
CA ASP A 378 1.43 19.23 -0.48
C ASP A 378 0.05 19.45 0.15
N GLU A 379 -0.85 18.48 -0.02
CA GLU A 379 -2.26 18.53 0.42
C GLU A 379 -2.97 19.84 0.03
N GLY A 380 -2.85 20.26 -1.23
CA GLY A 380 -3.29 21.58 -1.73
C GLY A 380 -4.78 21.95 -1.58
N HIS A 381 -5.60 21.06 -1.02
CA HIS A 381 -7.00 21.30 -0.60
C HIS A 381 -7.13 21.72 0.88
N ARG A 382 -6.17 21.36 1.76
CA ARG A 382 -6.16 21.69 3.19
C ARG A 382 -5.78 23.16 3.36
N SER A 383 -6.67 23.96 3.96
CA SER A 383 -6.42 25.31 4.49
C SER A 383 -5.83 26.40 3.55
N GLN A 384 -5.43 26.06 2.31
CA GLN A 384 -5.00 26.96 1.23
C GLN A 384 -6.17 27.73 0.58
N GLY A 385 -7.37 27.54 1.12
CA GLY A 385 -8.55 28.36 0.91
C GLY A 385 -8.33 29.84 1.22
N GLY A 386 -7.41 30.15 2.14
CA GLY A 386 -7.33 31.43 2.84
C GLY A 386 -6.29 32.43 2.36
N GLU A 387 -6.27 33.57 3.05
CA GLU A 387 -5.44 34.76 2.82
C GLU A 387 -3.96 34.45 2.53
N ASN A 388 -3.38 33.44 3.18
CA ASN A 388 -1.96 33.08 3.00
C ASN A 388 -1.64 32.55 1.60
N TYR A 389 -2.58 31.87 0.94
CA TYR A 389 -2.40 31.44 -0.44
C TYR A 389 -2.36 32.64 -1.40
N ILE A 390 -3.25 33.62 -1.18
CA ILE A 390 -3.28 34.87 -1.96
C ILE A 390 -1.96 35.63 -1.75
N ARG A 391 -1.49 35.73 -0.51
CA ARG A 391 -0.20 36.32 -0.15
C ARG A 391 0.98 35.62 -0.84
N MET A 392 0.97 34.29 -0.89
CA MET A 392 1.99 33.52 -1.62
C MET A 392 1.96 33.82 -3.13
N ARG A 393 0.78 33.88 -3.74
CA ARG A 393 0.59 34.28 -5.15
C ARG A 393 1.08 35.71 -5.41
N GLN A 394 0.83 36.64 -4.50
CA GLN A 394 1.32 38.03 -4.59
C GLN A 394 2.84 38.10 -4.50
N ALA A 395 3.46 37.27 -3.66
CA ALA A 395 4.92 37.20 -3.54
C ALA A 395 5.57 36.57 -4.78
N LEU A 396 4.88 35.67 -5.49
CA LEU A 396 5.39 34.88 -6.61
C LEU A 396 4.41 34.92 -7.80
N PRO A 397 4.18 36.09 -8.43
CA PRO A 397 3.06 36.29 -9.36
C PRO A 397 3.15 35.47 -10.65
N ASN A 398 4.36 35.18 -11.14
CA ASN A 398 4.59 34.44 -12.40
C ASN A 398 5.09 33.00 -12.19
N ALA A 399 5.15 32.53 -10.94
CA ALA A 399 5.58 31.18 -10.64
C ALA A 399 4.56 30.13 -11.11
N SER A 400 5.04 28.94 -11.49
CA SER A 400 4.19 27.77 -11.72
C SER A 400 3.82 27.15 -10.38
N PHE A 401 2.53 26.94 -10.14
CA PHE A 401 2.04 26.32 -8.90
C PHE A 401 1.54 24.92 -9.19
N ILE A 402 2.12 23.93 -8.50
CA ILE A 402 1.79 22.52 -8.62
C ILE A 402 1.25 22.06 -7.27
N ALA A 403 0.01 21.57 -7.27
CA ALA A 403 -0.62 21.04 -6.07
C ALA A 403 -0.74 19.52 -6.14
N PHE A 404 -0.39 18.85 -5.06
CA PHE A 404 -0.64 17.43 -4.85
C PHE A 404 -1.81 17.26 -3.89
N THR A 405 -2.82 16.49 -4.27
CA THR A 405 -4.00 16.27 -3.43
C THR A 405 -4.48 14.82 -3.51
N GLY A 406 -4.92 14.28 -2.37
CA GLY A 406 -5.67 13.03 -2.32
C GLY A 406 -7.18 13.19 -2.53
N THR A 407 -7.69 14.41 -2.35
CA THR A 407 -9.12 14.73 -2.28
C THR A 407 -9.36 16.12 -2.87
N PRO A 408 -9.43 16.27 -4.20
CA PRO A 408 -9.73 17.56 -4.83
C PRO A 408 -11.11 18.07 -4.36
N LEU A 409 -11.23 19.36 -4.08
CA LEU A 409 -12.50 19.92 -3.61
C LEU A 409 -13.58 19.80 -4.70
N LEU A 410 -14.68 19.12 -4.38
CA LEU A 410 -15.81 18.85 -5.27
C LEU A 410 -16.78 20.04 -5.43
N LYS A 411 -16.82 20.96 -4.45
CA LYS A 411 -17.68 22.15 -4.48
C LYS A 411 -16.97 23.32 -5.16
N ASP A 412 -17.61 23.85 -6.21
CA ASP A 412 -17.32 25.08 -6.95
C ASP A 412 -15.84 25.29 -7.28
N GLU A 413 -15.28 24.57 -8.26
CA GLU A 413 -14.11 24.97 -9.09
C GLU A 413 -12.91 25.66 -8.40
N LYS A 414 -12.76 25.63 -7.07
CA LYS A 414 -11.87 26.53 -6.30
C LYS A 414 -10.45 26.00 -6.21
N THR A 415 -10.26 24.68 -6.30
CA THR A 415 -8.91 24.10 -6.40
C THR A 415 -8.38 24.23 -7.83
N VAL A 416 -9.24 23.94 -8.83
CA VAL A 416 -8.93 24.05 -10.26
C VAL A 416 -8.67 25.50 -10.67
N SER A 417 -9.47 26.46 -10.18
CA SER A 417 -9.23 27.88 -10.42
C SER A 417 -7.98 28.43 -9.72
N LYS A 418 -7.51 27.79 -8.63
CA LYS A 418 -6.30 28.23 -7.92
C LYS A 418 -5.03 27.65 -8.51
N PHE A 419 -4.97 26.36 -8.80
CA PHE A 419 -3.73 25.69 -9.20
C PHE A 419 -3.68 25.31 -10.68
N GLY A 420 -4.76 25.52 -11.43
CA GLY A 420 -4.91 25.07 -12.80
C GLY A 420 -5.69 23.76 -12.89
N SER A 421 -5.84 23.23 -14.12
CA SER A 421 -6.54 21.97 -14.35
C SER A 421 -5.87 20.80 -13.63
N ILE A 422 -6.66 19.76 -13.36
CA ILE A 422 -6.09 18.48 -12.94
C ILE A 422 -5.35 17.91 -14.15
N VAL A 423 -4.06 17.64 -13.96
CA VAL A 423 -3.14 17.18 -15.01
C VAL A 423 -3.14 15.66 -15.09
N HIS A 424 -3.33 15.01 -13.95
CA HIS A 424 -3.39 13.56 -13.85
C HIS A 424 -4.21 13.15 -12.62
N ALA A 425 -5.00 12.09 -12.78
CA ALA A 425 -5.81 11.52 -11.70
C ALA A 425 -5.38 10.06 -11.43
N TYR A 426 -5.38 9.65 -10.16
CA TYR A 426 -5.21 8.28 -9.72
C TYR A 426 -6.14 8.07 -8.54
N THR A 427 -7.29 7.48 -8.82
CA THR A 427 -8.41 7.43 -7.88
C THR A 427 -8.21 6.33 -6.85
N MET A 428 -9.05 6.31 -5.82
CA MET A 428 -9.07 5.22 -4.85
C MET A 428 -9.47 3.89 -5.51
N GLN A 429 -10.35 3.91 -6.50
CA GLN A 429 -10.75 2.72 -7.26
C GLN A 429 -9.58 2.12 -8.03
N MET A 430 -8.86 2.93 -8.81
CA MET A 430 -7.65 2.47 -9.51
C MET A 430 -6.62 1.89 -8.53
N ALA A 431 -6.47 2.52 -7.36
CA ALA A 431 -5.56 1.99 -6.34
C ALA A 431 -5.99 0.64 -5.76
N VAL A 432 -7.29 0.35 -5.68
CA VAL A 432 -7.82 -0.95 -5.28
C VAL A 432 -7.62 -1.99 -6.39
N GLU A 433 -7.92 -1.63 -7.65
CA GLU A 433 -7.69 -2.47 -8.84
C GLU A 433 -6.21 -2.88 -8.96
N ASP A 434 -5.31 -1.92 -8.75
CA ASP A 434 -3.86 -2.13 -8.77
C ASP A 434 -3.33 -2.85 -7.53
N LYS A 435 -4.21 -3.24 -6.58
CA LYS A 435 -3.87 -3.83 -5.27
C LYS A 435 -2.86 -3.00 -4.48
N ALA A 436 -2.84 -1.69 -4.72
CA ALA A 436 -1.95 -0.74 -4.06
C ALA A 436 -2.44 -0.34 -2.66
N VAL A 437 -3.74 -0.55 -2.39
CA VAL A 437 -4.43 -0.24 -1.13
C VAL A 437 -5.44 -1.37 -0.83
N THR A 438 -5.83 -1.53 0.44
CA THR A 438 -6.73 -2.60 0.89
C THR A 438 -8.22 -2.26 0.70
N PRO A 439 -9.02 -3.09 -0.02
CA PRO A 439 -10.45 -2.82 -0.22
C PRO A 439 -11.22 -2.51 1.07
N LEU A 440 -12.26 -1.70 0.98
CA LEU A 440 -13.05 -1.27 2.15
C LEU A 440 -14.35 -2.08 2.26
N LEU A 441 -14.73 -2.44 3.48
CA LEU A 441 -16.05 -2.96 3.83
C LEU A 441 -16.77 -1.94 4.71
N TYR A 442 -18.04 -1.71 4.40
CA TYR A 442 -18.87 -0.77 5.13
C TYR A 442 -20.02 -1.48 5.83
N GLU A 443 -20.23 -1.14 7.10
CA GLU A 443 -21.35 -1.58 7.91
C GLU A 443 -21.99 -0.40 8.65
N GLU A 444 -23.30 -0.25 8.53
CA GLU A 444 -24.08 0.72 9.27
C GLU A 444 -24.66 0.09 10.55
N ARG A 445 -24.45 0.75 11.69
CA ARG A 445 -24.90 0.36 13.04
C ARG A 445 -25.56 1.52 13.78
N VAL A 446 -26.45 2.25 13.11
CA VAL A 446 -27.20 3.33 13.77
C VAL A 446 -28.03 2.74 14.92
N PRO A 447 -27.85 3.20 16.18
CA PRO A 447 -28.69 2.77 17.28
C PRO A 447 -30.12 3.32 17.11
N ASP A 448 -31.12 2.45 17.06
CA ASP A 448 -32.54 2.84 17.05
C ASP A 448 -32.92 3.39 18.43
N LEU A 449 -32.92 4.72 18.57
CA LEU A 449 -33.34 5.42 19.78
C LEU A 449 -34.84 5.76 19.79
N ASP A 450 -35.58 5.34 18.77
CA ASP A 450 -37.02 5.55 18.70
C ASP A 450 -37.72 4.71 19.78
N VAL A 451 -38.76 5.28 20.39
CA VAL A 451 -39.46 4.80 21.62
C VAL A 451 -40.23 3.47 21.41
N ASN A 452 -39.95 2.71 20.34
CA ASN A 452 -40.47 1.37 20.15
C ASN A 452 -39.61 0.34 20.89
N GLU A 453 -40.17 -0.25 21.95
CA GLU A 453 -39.53 -1.28 22.80
C GLU A 453 -38.84 -2.41 22.00
N ARG A 454 -39.33 -2.76 20.80
CA ARG A 454 -38.78 -3.85 19.97
C ARG A 454 -37.44 -3.56 19.30
N ALA A 455 -37.16 -2.31 18.93
CA ALA A 455 -35.91 -1.95 18.24
C ALA A 455 -34.73 -1.86 19.23
N ILE A 456 -35.04 -1.34 20.43
CA ILE A 456 -34.11 -1.34 21.58
C ILE A 456 -33.75 -2.77 21.95
N ASP A 457 -34.71 -3.70 22.05
CA ASP A 457 -34.42 -5.09 22.45
C ASP A 457 -33.48 -5.81 21.45
N SER A 458 -33.66 -5.66 20.12
CA SER A 458 -32.77 -6.34 19.15
C SER A 458 -31.34 -5.79 19.14
N TRP A 459 -31.19 -4.46 19.23
CA TRP A 459 -29.89 -3.82 19.30
C TRP A 459 -29.22 -4.08 20.66
N PHE A 460 -29.99 -4.11 21.76
CA PHE A 460 -29.54 -4.49 23.11
C PHE A 460 -29.11 -5.96 23.18
N ASP A 461 -29.85 -6.89 22.58
CA ASP A 461 -29.50 -8.30 22.51
C ASP A 461 -28.18 -8.51 21.76
N ARG A 462 -27.95 -7.74 20.69
CA ARG A 462 -26.69 -7.76 19.92
C ARG A 462 -25.49 -7.29 20.75
N ILE A 463 -25.61 -6.17 21.46
CA ILE A 463 -24.49 -5.65 22.28
C ILE A 463 -24.26 -6.44 23.57
N THR A 464 -25.27 -7.17 24.05
CA THR A 464 -25.19 -8.00 25.26
C THR A 464 -24.90 -9.47 24.97
N GLU A 465 -24.69 -9.82 23.70
CA GLU A 465 -24.30 -11.15 23.29
C GLU A 465 -22.93 -11.50 23.90
N GLY A 466 -22.89 -12.39 24.90
CA GLY A 466 -21.68 -12.76 25.65
C GLY A 466 -21.59 -12.21 27.08
N LEU A 467 -22.53 -11.35 27.51
CA LEU A 467 -22.71 -11.01 28.92
C LEU A 467 -23.46 -12.14 29.65
N THR A 468 -23.17 -12.34 30.94
CA THR A 468 -23.96 -13.25 31.79
C THR A 468 -25.38 -12.71 31.99
N GLU A 469 -26.35 -13.57 32.28
CA GLU A 469 -27.73 -13.14 32.51
C GLU A 469 -27.86 -12.12 33.66
N GLU A 470 -26.98 -12.19 34.67
CA GLU A 470 -26.86 -11.17 35.72
C GLU A 470 -26.35 -9.82 35.18
N GLN A 471 -25.34 -9.82 34.31
CA GLN A 471 -24.81 -8.60 33.68
C GLN A 471 -25.81 -7.98 32.70
N LYS A 472 -26.53 -8.80 31.92
CA LYS A 472 -27.63 -8.33 31.05
C LYS A 472 -28.73 -7.67 31.87
N THR A 473 -29.10 -8.29 32.98
CA THR A 473 -30.14 -7.79 33.88
C THR A 473 -29.72 -6.50 34.59
N ASP A 474 -28.47 -6.42 35.07
CA ASP A 474 -27.91 -5.19 35.66
C ASP A 474 -27.84 -4.05 34.64
N LEU A 475 -27.39 -4.34 33.41
CA LEU A 475 -27.37 -3.38 32.31
C LEU A 475 -28.80 -2.90 32.00
N LYS A 476 -29.76 -3.81 31.81
CA LYS A 476 -31.17 -3.50 31.52
C LYS A 476 -31.80 -2.68 32.64
N ASN A 477 -31.48 -2.97 33.91
CA ASN A 477 -31.93 -2.22 35.08
C ASN A 477 -31.32 -0.82 35.18
N LYS A 478 -30.04 -0.64 34.81
CA LYS A 478 -29.37 0.67 34.75
C LYS A 478 -29.98 1.57 33.67
N PHE A 479 -30.35 1.01 32.53
CA PHE A 479 -31.03 1.73 31.43
C PHE A 479 -32.50 2.03 31.77
N ALA A 480 -33.24 1.09 32.35
CA ALA A 480 -34.66 1.28 32.69
C ALA A 480 -34.90 2.32 33.80
N LYS A 481 -33.93 2.57 34.68
CA LYS A 481 -34.05 3.52 35.81
C LYS A 481 -33.77 4.98 35.45
N LYS A 482 -33.28 5.29 34.25
CA LYS A 482 -32.93 6.66 33.83
C LYS A 482 -33.85 7.11 32.70
N GLY A 483 -35.00 7.69 33.05
CA GLY A 483 -35.93 8.26 32.08
C GLY A 483 -35.40 9.55 31.44
N HIS A 484 -35.66 9.73 30.13
CA HIS A 484 -35.78 10.94 29.29
C HIS A 484 -34.78 12.12 29.43
N VAL A 485 -33.83 12.08 30.36
CA VAL A 485 -32.81 13.11 30.59
C VAL A 485 -31.47 12.45 30.28
N TYR A 486 -30.79 12.93 29.22
CA TYR A 486 -29.53 12.43 28.64
C TYR A 486 -29.60 11.35 27.54
N GLN A 487 -30.37 11.59 26.46
CA GLN A 487 -30.33 10.77 25.24
C GLN A 487 -28.91 10.62 24.64
N SER A 488 -27.97 11.54 24.89
CA SER A 488 -26.61 11.50 24.32
C SER A 488 -25.61 10.63 25.10
N GLU A 489 -25.67 10.61 26.43
CA GLU A 489 -24.70 9.86 27.24
C GLU A 489 -24.97 8.36 27.23
N ASP A 490 -26.25 7.99 27.31
CA ASP A 490 -26.69 6.61 27.16
C ASP A 490 -26.34 6.09 25.76
N ARG A 491 -26.51 6.89 24.70
CA ARG A 491 -26.07 6.54 23.33
C ARG A 491 -24.56 6.32 23.23
N ILE A 492 -23.74 7.21 23.80
CA ILE A 492 -22.26 7.06 23.76
C ILE A 492 -21.82 5.80 24.50
N ARG A 493 -22.40 5.50 25.67
CA ARG A 493 -22.10 4.28 26.43
C ARG A 493 -22.42 3.02 25.62
N LEU A 494 -23.60 3.02 25.02
CA LEU A 494 -24.11 1.97 24.16
C LEU A 494 -23.17 1.70 22.97
N ILE A 495 -22.74 2.75 22.28
CA ILE A 495 -21.76 2.65 21.20
C ILE A 495 -20.40 2.18 21.71
N ALA A 496 -19.92 2.69 22.85
CA ALA A 496 -18.64 2.28 23.44
C ALA A 496 -18.59 0.77 23.70
N TYR A 497 -19.70 0.20 24.17
CA TYR A 497 -19.82 -1.22 24.44
C TYR A 497 -19.87 -2.05 23.15
N ASP A 498 -20.62 -1.61 22.13
CA ASP A 498 -20.60 -2.24 20.82
C ASP A 498 -19.18 -2.24 20.23
N ILE A 499 -18.50 -1.10 20.24
CA ILE A 499 -17.12 -0.97 19.73
C ILE A 499 -16.20 -1.95 20.43
N ALA A 500 -16.23 -2.01 21.76
CA ALA A 500 -15.31 -2.85 22.52
C ALA A 500 -15.56 -4.34 22.26
N ASN A 501 -16.82 -4.78 22.29
CA ASN A 501 -17.21 -6.16 22.00
C ASN A 501 -16.91 -6.54 20.55
N HIS A 502 -17.25 -5.66 19.60
CA HIS A 502 -16.97 -5.87 18.20
C HIS A 502 -15.47 -6.01 17.94
N PHE A 503 -14.65 -5.14 18.54
CA PHE A 503 -13.21 -5.17 18.37
C PHE A 503 -12.63 -6.51 18.80
N VAL A 504 -12.91 -6.95 20.03
CA VAL A 504 -12.36 -8.20 20.59
C VAL A 504 -12.82 -9.45 19.80
N LYS A 505 -14.06 -9.46 19.32
CA LYS A 505 -14.62 -10.63 18.63
C LYS A 505 -14.19 -10.74 17.16
N ASN A 506 -14.04 -9.61 16.48
CA ASN A 506 -14.00 -9.57 15.02
C ASN A 506 -12.69 -9.05 14.43
N ILE A 507 -11.86 -8.37 15.24
CA ILE A 507 -10.57 -7.85 14.79
C ILE A 507 -9.47 -8.83 15.21
N ASP A 508 -8.73 -9.34 14.22
CA ASP A 508 -7.67 -10.31 14.46
C ASP A 508 -6.52 -9.70 15.27
N ASP A 509 -5.87 -10.52 16.12
CA ASP A 509 -4.80 -10.04 16.99
C ASP A 509 -3.58 -9.53 16.22
N GLY A 510 -3.01 -8.43 16.73
CA GLY A 510 -1.99 -7.61 16.06
C GLY A 510 -2.52 -6.53 15.11
N LEU A 511 -3.85 -6.45 14.88
CA LEU A 511 -4.49 -5.32 14.21
C LEU A 511 -5.06 -4.32 15.23
N LYS A 512 -5.29 -3.09 14.77
CA LYS A 512 -5.68 -1.95 15.62
C LYS A 512 -6.84 -1.16 15.02
N GLY A 513 -7.44 -0.28 15.81
CA GLY A 513 -8.61 0.51 15.40
C GLY A 513 -8.51 1.99 15.76
N GLN A 514 -9.43 2.76 15.17
CA GLN A 514 -9.59 4.18 15.43
C GLN A 514 -11.08 4.51 15.61
N LEU A 515 -11.41 5.39 16.55
CA LEU A 515 -12.74 5.94 16.76
C LEU A 515 -12.75 7.44 16.45
N ALA A 516 -13.52 7.84 15.44
CA ALA A 516 -13.77 9.24 15.11
C ALA A 516 -15.03 9.72 15.83
N CYS A 517 -14.87 10.69 16.74
CA CYS A 517 -15.98 11.25 17.52
C CYS A 517 -16.24 12.73 17.19
N ASP A 518 -17.46 13.18 17.48
CA ASP A 518 -17.93 14.52 17.14
C ASP A 518 -17.34 15.64 18.01
N SER A 519 -16.97 15.37 19.26
CA SER A 519 -16.47 16.36 20.21
C SER A 519 -15.41 15.83 21.17
N LYS A 520 -14.63 16.75 21.76
CA LYS A 520 -13.65 16.44 22.82
C LYS A 520 -14.31 15.79 24.04
N LEU A 521 -15.53 16.21 24.37
CA LEU A 521 -16.30 15.64 25.47
C LEU A 521 -16.69 14.18 25.18
N SER A 522 -17.18 13.90 23.97
CA SER A 522 -17.50 12.54 23.52
C SER A 522 -16.26 11.64 23.59
N ALA A 523 -15.09 12.14 23.19
CA ALA A 523 -13.82 11.40 23.27
C ALA A 523 -13.50 10.95 24.71
N VAL A 524 -13.64 11.87 25.68
CA VAL A 524 -13.42 11.59 27.11
C VAL A 524 -14.42 10.56 27.62
N LYS A 525 -15.70 10.68 27.26
CA LYS A 525 -16.74 9.71 27.66
C LYS A 525 -16.51 8.32 27.06
N TYR A 526 -16.16 8.24 25.78
CA TYR A 526 -15.81 6.96 25.15
C TYR A 526 -14.65 6.26 25.86
N LYS A 527 -13.59 7.00 26.21
CA LYS A 527 -12.45 6.47 26.97
C LYS A 527 -12.87 5.93 28.33
N GLN A 528 -13.65 6.70 29.10
CA GLN A 528 -14.16 6.28 30.40
C GLN A 528 -14.95 4.96 30.30
N PHE A 529 -15.90 4.87 29.36
CA PHE A 529 -16.73 3.67 29.20
C PHE A 529 -15.95 2.45 28.67
N MET A 530 -14.93 2.65 27.83
CA MET A 530 -14.04 1.56 27.42
C MET A 530 -13.15 1.07 28.56
N ASP A 531 -12.65 1.99 29.40
CA ASP A 531 -11.85 1.65 30.59
C ASP A 531 -12.67 0.87 31.63
N GLU A 532 -13.95 1.20 31.81
CA GLU A 532 -14.87 0.43 32.65
C GLU A 532 -15.00 -1.04 32.23
N LEU A 533 -14.93 -1.32 30.92
CA LEU A 533 -15.01 -2.68 30.38
C LEU A 533 -13.69 -3.45 30.54
N GLY A 534 -12.55 -2.74 30.54
CA GLY A 534 -11.23 -3.34 30.77
C GLY A 534 -10.80 -4.40 29.75
N LEU A 535 -11.36 -4.40 28.54
CA LEU A 535 -11.08 -5.43 27.51
C LEU A 535 -9.75 -5.21 26.78
N PHE A 536 -9.34 -3.95 26.61
CA PHE A 536 -8.09 -3.54 25.98
C PHE A 536 -7.79 -2.08 26.33
N GLU A 537 -6.58 -1.61 26.05
CA GLU A 537 -6.23 -0.20 26.24
C GLU A 537 -6.64 0.67 25.04
N SER A 538 -7.19 1.85 25.33
CA SER A 538 -7.44 2.91 24.36
C SER A 538 -6.76 4.21 24.77
N ALA A 539 -6.51 5.12 23.83
CA ALA A 539 -5.92 6.44 24.12
C ALA A 539 -6.62 7.56 23.33
N ILE A 540 -6.69 8.76 23.91
CA ILE A 540 -7.29 9.94 23.26
C ILE A 540 -6.20 10.77 22.59
N VAL A 541 -6.44 11.20 21.35
CA VAL A 541 -5.62 12.20 20.66
C VAL A 541 -6.52 13.36 20.21
N MET A 542 -6.39 14.51 20.88
CA MET A 542 -7.14 15.74 20.58
C MET A 542 -6.28 17.00 20.77
N SER A 543 -6.77 18.14 20.30
CA SER A 543 -6.14 19.45 20.49
C SER A 543 -6.45 20.05 21.87
N ALA A 544 -5.59 20.97 22.34
CA ALA A 544 -5.74 21.63 23.64
C ALA A 544 -7.13 22.29 23.81
N PRO A 545 -7.71 22.33 25.02
CA PRO A 545 -9.09 22.78 25.25
C PRO A 545 -9.40 24.19 24.72
N ASP A 546 -8.40 25.07 24.68
CA ASP A 546 -8.54 26.49 24.32
C ASP A 546 -8.31 26.78 22.81
N THR A 547 -8.06 25.73 22.01
CA THR A 547 -7.94 25.86 20.55
C THR A 547 -9.32 25.73 19.92
N ARG A 548 -9.82 26.83 19.34
CA ARG A 548 -11.07 26.88 18.56
C ARG A 548 -10.91 26.07 17.28
N GLU A 549 -11.19 24.78 17.34
CA GLU A 549 -11.32 23.92 16.16
C GLU A 549 -12.81 23.55 15.97
N GLY A 550 -13.40 24.05 14.88
CA GLY A 550 -14.49 23.36 14.17
C GLY A 550 -15.95 23.57 14.60
N ASN A 551 -16.27 24.18 15.75
CA ASN A 551 -17.66 24.41 16.15
C ASN A 551 -17.96 25.89 16.46
N THR A 552 -19.07 26.40 15.90
CA THR A 552 -19.63 27.75 16.16
C THR A 552 -20.52 27.81 17.40
N ASP A 553 -20.82 26.66 18.01
CA ASP A 553 -21.63 26.57 19.22
C ASP A 553 -20.79 25.91 20.33
N VAL A 554 -20.22 26.72 21.21
CA VAL A 554 -19.67 26.22 22.48
C VAL A 554 -20.67 26.60 23.55
N ASP A 555 -21.37 25.59 24.03
CA ASP A 555 -22.05 25.65 25.32
C ASP A 555 -20.95 25.73 26.39
N GLU A 556 -20.80 26.91 27.02
CA GLU A 556 -19.79 27.23 28.04
C GLU A 556 -19.78 26.25 29.23
N SER A 557 -20.80 25.39 29.34
CA SER A 557 -21.00 24.39 30.39
C SER A 557 -20.14 23.11 30.26
N THR A 558 -19.51 22.83 29.10
CA THR A 558 -18.81 21.54 28.82
C THR A 558 -17.29 21.54 29.07
N VAL A 559 -16.71 22.69 29.40
CA VAL A 559 -15.26 22.93 29.57
C VAL A 559 -14.61 22.20 30.76
N PRO A 560 -15.26 21.97 31.92
CA PRO A 560 -14.56 21.44 33.11
C PRO A 560 -14.00 20.02 32.96
N GLU A 561 -14.74 19.11 32.32
CA GLU A 561 -14.35 17.69 32.24
C GLU A 561 -13.20 17.46 31.25
N VAL A 562 -13.25 18.10 30.09
CA VAL A 562 -12.17 18.07 29.09
C VAL A 562 -10.90 18.70 29.65
N ALA A 563 -11.02 19.85 30.34
CA ALA A 563 -9.88 20.52 30.98
C ALA A 563 -9.28 19.67 32.12
N LYS A 564 -10.13 19.02 32.92
CA LYS A 564 -9.70 18.10 33.97
C LYS A 564 -8.94 16.91 33.39
N TRP A 565 -9.52 16.23 32.40
CA TRP A 565 -8.86 15.11 31.73
C TRP A 565 -7.51 15.53 31.13
N TRP A 566 -7.47 16.69 30.45
CA TRP A 566 -6.24 17.22 29.86
C TRP A 566 -5.15 17.43 30.92
N LYS A 567 -5.50 18.05 32.05
CA LYS A 567 -4.56 18.30 33.15
C LYS A 567 -4.06 17.00 33.78
N GLU A 568 -4.92 16.00 33.92
CA GLU A 568 -4.58 14.71 34.56
C GLU A 568 -3.74 13.80 33.64
N ASN A 569 -3.95 13.85 32.32
CA ASN A 569 -3.34 12.91 31.37
C ASN A 569 -2.19 13.52 30.54
N ILE A 570 -2.25 14.81 30.25
CA ILE A 570 -1.24 15.54 29.44
C ILE A 570 -0.47 16.54 30.33
N GLY A 571 -1.15 17.14 31.32
CA GLY A 571 -0.54 18.09 32.24
C GLY A 571 -0.03 19.34 31.52
N SER A 572 1.27 19.59 31.64
CA SER A 572 1.98 20.70 30.99
C SER A 572 2.81 20.26 29.77
N GLU A 573 2.69 19.01 29.33
CA GLU A 573 3.40 18.53 28.14
C GLU A 573 2.91 19.25 26.89
N ASP A 574 3.81 19.47 25.92
CA ASP A 574 3.45 19.97 24.60
C ASP A 574 2.57 18.96 23.87
N GLU A 575 1.45 19.43 23.32
CA GLU A 575 0.46 18.61 22.60
C GLU A 575 1.09 17.78 21.46
N LYS A 576 2.09 18.33 20.75
CA LYS A 576 2.73 17.62 19.64
C LYS A 576 3.65 16.51 20.16
N ALA A 577 4.34 16.76 21.27
CA ALA A 577 5.13 15.74 21.96
C ALA A 577 4.24 14.58 22.42
N TYR A 578 3.13 14.90 23.12
CA TYR A 578 2.15 13.90 23.54
C TYR A 578 1.59 13.08 22.36
N THR A 579 1.12 13.77 21.31
CA THR A 579 0.58 13.11 20.11
C THR A 579 1.62 12.16 19.48
N LYS A 580 2.87 12.60 19.37
CA LYS A 580 3.96 11.79 18.80
C LYS A 580 4.25 10.56 19.65
N ASN A 581 4.25 10.71 20.97
CA ASN A 581 4.49 9.61 21.91
C ASN A 581 3.38 8.55 21.84
N ILE A 582 2.11 8.98 21.80
CA ILE A 582 0.95 8.07 21.67
C ILE A 582 0.95 7.37 20.32
N VAL A 583 1.22 8.07 19.21
CA VAL A 583 1.31 7.45 17.88
C VAL A 583 2.41 6.40 17.84
N LYS A 584 3.60 6.71 18.37
CA LYS A 584 4.69 5.74 18.45
C LYS A 584 4.31 4.52 19.28
N ARG A 585 3.66 4.73 20.43
CA ARG A 585 3.16 3.65 21.27
C ARG A 585 2.10 2.83 20.53
N PHE A 586 1.21 3.46 19.78
CA PHE A 586 0.24 2.75 18.95
C PHE A 586 0.91 1.92 17.83
N GLU A 587 2.10 2.27 17.36
CA GLU A 587 2.86 1.43 16.41
C GLU A 587 3.49 0.20 17.10
N GLU A 588 4.08 0.41 18.28
CA GLU A 588 5.00 -0.52 18.95
C GLU A 588 4.37 -1.40 20.05
N ASP A 589 3.37 -0.89 20.78
CA ASP A 589 2.77 -1.53 21.96
C ASP A 589 1.48 -2.25 21.59
N ASP A 590 1.45 -3.58 21.70
CA ASP A 590 0.29 -4.39 21.31
C ASP A 590 -0.90 -4.25 22.27
N ASP A 591 -0.74 -3.72 23.49
CA ASP A 591 -1.85 -3.53 24.44
C ASP A 591 -2.74 -2.32 24.07
N LEU A 592 -2.15 -1.28 23.46
CA LEU A 592 -2.87 -0.11 22.97
C LEU A 592 -3.55 -0.43 21.63
N LYS A 593 -4.85 -0.75 21.68
CA LYS A 593 -5.62 -1.25 20.53
C LYS A 593 -6.42 -0.18 19.79
N ILE A 594 -6.92 0.87 20.46
CA ILE A 594 -7.79 1.89 19.85
C ILE A 594 -7.30 3.32 20.12
N LEU A 595 -7.25 4.15 19.07
CA LEU A 595 -7.13 5.60 19.20
C LEU A 595 -8.49 6.28 19.07
N ILE A 596 -8.87 7.08 20.07
CA ILE A 596 -10.07 7.91 20.09
C ILE A 596 -9.68 9.33 19.65
N VAL A 597 -10.29 9.82 18.57
CA VAL A 597 -9.89 11.07 17.92
C VAL A 597 -11.08 11.95 17.58
N VAL A 598 -10.87 13.26 17.55
CA VAL A 598 -11.89 14.24 17.11
C VAL A 598 -11.64 14.66 15.66
N ASP A 599 -10.61 15.47 15.41
CA ASP A 599 -10.18 15.89 14.06
C ASP A 599 -8.74 15.49 13.73
N LYS A 600 -7.93 15.27 14.77
CA LYS A 600 -6.55 14.81 14.64
C LYS A 600 -6.50 13.37 14.13
N LEU A 601 -5.41 13.05 13.43
CA LEU A 601 -5.14 11.71 12.89
C LEU A 601 -6.19 11.16 11.90
N LEU A 602 -7.27 11.89 11.60
CA LEU A 602 -8.14 11.60 10.45
C LEU A 602 -7.46 11.97 9.12
N THR A 603 -6.33 12.69 9.22
CA THR A 603 -5.51 13.16 8.13
C THR A 603 -4.03 12.99 8.50
N GLY A 604 -3.21 12.54 7.55
CA GLY A 604 -1.74 12.42 7.73
C GLY A 604 -1.26 11.28 8.63
N PHE A 605 -2.14 10.56 9.33
CA PHE A 605 -1.78 9.39 10.15
C PHE A 605 -1.57 8.13 9.30
N ASP A 606 -0.42 7.48 9.36
CA ASP A 606 -0.08 6.35 8.49
C ASP A 606 0.33 5.11 9.27
N GLU A 607 -0.62 4.20 9.51
CA GLU A 607 -0.40 2.97 10.27
C GLU A 607 -1.05 1.77 9.54
N PRO A 608 -0.25 0.86 8.94
CA PRO A 608 -0.73 -0.36 8.28
C PRO A 608 -1.60 -1.29 9.14
N LYS A 609 -1.32 -1.40 10.45
CA LYS A 609 -2.10 -2.22 11.40
C LYS A 609 -3.49 -1.66 11.67
N ASN A 610 -3.74 -0.37 11.37
CA ASN A 610 -5.05 0.25 11.57
C ASN A 610 -6.06 -0.33 10.56
N THR A 611 -6.97 -1.16 11.06
CA THR A 611 -7.85 -1.98 10.23
C THR A 611 -9.32 -1.57 10.31
N VAL A 612 -9.76 -0.91 11.38
CA VAL A 612 -11.16 -0.53 11.59
C VAL A 612 -11.27 0.93 12.00
N LEU A 613 -12.19 1.65 11.35
CA LEU A 613 -12.58 3.00 11.70
C LEU A 613 -14.04 2.98 12.16
N TYR A 614 -14.23 3.21 13.46
CA TYR A 614 -15.53 3.45 14.06
C TYR A 614 -15.89 4.92 13.90
N ILE A 615 -17.08 5.22 13.38
CA ILE A 615 -17.49 6.57 13.02
C ILE A 615 -18.71 6.97 13.84
N ASP A 616 -18.49 7.86 14.80
CA ASP A 616 -19.54 8.58 15.52
C ASP A 616 -19.37 10.10 15.35
N LYS A 617 -19.02 10.51 14.12
CA LYS A 617 -18.78 11.90 13.74
C LYS A 617 -19.50 12.19 12.42
N PRO A 618 -20.18 13.34 12.26
CA PRO A 618 -20.73 13.75 10.98
C PRO A 618 -19.59 14.08 10.01
N LEU A 619 -19.24 13.14 9.14
CA LEU A 619 -18.22 13.30 8.10
C LEU A 619 -18.89 13.59 6.75
N LYS A 620 -18.34 14.54 5.98
CA LYS A 620 -18.89 14.97 4.68
C LYS A 620 -17.79 15.33 3.69
N ASP A 621 -18.10 15.22 2.40
CA ASP A 621 -17.22 15.63 1.31
C ASP A 621 -15.77 15.10 1.49
N HIS A 622 -14.76 15.97 1.53
CA HIS A 622 -13.35 15.59 1.58
C HIS A 622 -12.92 15.00 2.94
N THR A 623 -13.55 15.38 4.06
CA THR A 623 -13.16 14.85 5.38
C THR A 623 -13.52 13.38 5.51
N LEU A 624 -14.60 12.94 4.83
CA LEU A 624 -15.00 11.55 4.74
C LEU A 624 -13.95 10.71 4.01
N ILE A 625 -13.54 11.09 2.80
CA ILE A 625 -12.54 10.33 2.01
C ILE A 625 -11.19 10.25 2.73
N GLN A 626 -10.80 11.30 3.47
CA GLN A 626 -9.55 11.31 4.22
C GLN A 626 -9.56 10.35 5.41
N ALA A 627 -10.69 10.30 6.12
CA ALA A 627 -10.90 9.42 7.25
C ALA A 627 -10.91 7.95 6.81
N ILE A 628 -11.70 7.59 5.80
CA ILE A 628 -11.78 6.19 5.31
C ILE A 628 -10.43 5.69 4.78
N ALA A 629 -9.59 6.58 4.22
CA ALA A 629 -8.26 6.22 3.74
C ALA A 629 -7.29 5.81 4.87
N ARG A 630 -7.62 6.05 6.15
CA ARG A 630 -6.80 5.59 7.30
C ARG A 630 -6.76 4.07 7.43
N VAL A 631 -7.82 3.39 7.01
CA VAL A 631 -7.94 1.92 7.12
C VAL A 631 -7.74 1.22 5.78
N ASN A 632 -7.23 1.91 4.76
CA ASN A 632 -7.01 1.35 3.42
C ASN A 632 -5.51 0.99 3.18
N ARG A 633 -4.68 0.94 4.23
CA ARG A 633 -3.26 0.56 4.10
C ARG A 633 -3.05 -0.95 4.06
N LEU A 634 -2.15 -1.41 3.18
CA LEU A 634 -1.77 -2.83 3.01
C LEU A 634 -1.10 -3.39 4.25
N HIS A 635 -1.56 -4.54 4.72
CA HIS A 635 -0.94 -5.31 5.80
C HIS A 635 -1.26 -6.80 5.63
N GLU A 636 -0.34 -7.71 5.96
CA GLU A 636 -0.47 -9.15 5.65
C GLU A 636 -1.67 -9.81 6.32
N LYS A 637 -1.96 -9.43 7.57
CA LYS A 637 -3.14 -9.92 8.31
C LYS A 637 -4.45 -9.25 7.88
N LYS A 638 -4.40 -8.25 6.99
CA LYS A 638 -5.51 -7.34 6.71
C LYS A 638 -6.04 -7.54 5.31
N LYS A 639 -7.21 -8.16 5.22
CA LYS A 639 -7.91 -8.39 3.94
C LYS A 639 -8.76 -7.21 3.52
N PHE A 640 -9.38 -6.54 4.49
CA PHE A 640 -10.27 -5.41 4.28
C PHE A 640 -10.02 -4.32 5.32
N GLY A 641 -10.22 -3.06 4.95
CA GLY A 641 -10.44 -1.99 5.91
C GLY A 641 -11.92 -1.93 6.29
N LEU A 642 -12.24 -1.93 7.59
CA LEU A 642 -13.61 -1.90 8.09
C LEU A 642 -14.03 -0.48 8.42
N LEU A 643 -15.20 -0.07 7.93
CA LEU A 643 -15.87 1.18 8.29
C LEU A 643 -17.16 0.81 9.04
N ILE A 644 -17.21 1.12 10.33
CA ILE A 644 -18.39 0.87 11.17
C ILE A 644 -19.01 2.23 11.52
N ASP A 645 -20.21 2.49 11.00
CA ASP A 645 -20.84 3.79 11.08
C ASP A 645 -22.06 3.81 12.01
N TYR A 646 -22.02 4.65 13.04
CA TYR A 646 -23.10 4.85 14.01
C TYR A 646 -23.98 6.07 13.71
N ARG A 647 -23.77 6.75 12.57
CA ARG A 647 -24.44 8.02 12.20
C ARG A 647 -25.29 7.94 10.92
N GLY A 648 -25.13 6.92 10.09
CA GLY A 648 -25.86 6.78 8.82
C GLY A 648 -25.28 7.65 7.69
N ILE A 649 -23.96 7.66 7.52
CA ILE A 649 -23.23 8.44 6.51
C ILE A 649 -23.17 7.74 5.15
N LEU A 650 -23.79 6.57 4.98
CA LEU A 650 -23.76 5.79 3.74
C LEU A 650 -24.17 6.61 2.51
N ALA A 651 -25.27 7.36 2.63
CA ALA A 651 -25.75 8.21 1.54
C ALA A 651 -24.76 9.34 1.18
N GLU A 652 -24.08 9.91 2.18
CA GLU A 652 -23.04 10.92 1.96
C GLU A 652 -21.78 10.30 1.33
N LEU A 653 -21.44 9.06 1.70
CA LEU A 653 -20.34 8.29 1.12
C LEU A 653 -20.58 8.02 -0.36
N ASP A 654 -21.73 7.45 -0.72
CA ASP A 654 -22.12 7.17 -2.11
C ASP A 654 -22.10 8.43 -2.96
N THR A 655 -22.73 9.50 -2.45
CA THR A 655 -22.78 10.80 -3.12
C THR A 655 -21.37 11.35 -3.34
N THR A 656 -20.48 11.22 -2.36
CA THR A 656 -19.11 11.73 -2.45
C THR A 656 -18.28 10.94 -3.45
N ILE A 657 -18.36 9.60 -3.42
CA ILE A 657 -17.63 8.71 -4.34
C ILE A 657 -18.06 8.97 -5.78
N ALA A 658 -19.36 9.04 -6.05
CA ALA A 658 -19.90 9.30 -7.38
C ALA A 658 -19.40 10.63 -7.95
N LYS A 659 -19.34 11.69 -7.12
CA LYS A 659 -18.79 13.00 -7.52
C LYS A 659 -17.31 12.93 -7.88
N TYR A 660 -16.50 12.17 -7.14
CA TYR A 660 -15.09 11.98 -7.48
C TYR A 660 -14.93 11.16 -8.77
N GLN A 661 -15.70 10.09 -8.96
CA GLN A 661 -15.66 9.32 -10.20
C GLN A 661 -16.02 10.17 -11.42
N ASP A 662 -17.06 11.00 -11.32
CA ASP A 662 -17.41 11.98 -12.37
C ASP A 662 -16.26 12.95 -12.67
N LEU A 663 -15.61 13.49 -11.62
CA LEU A 663 -14.46 14.37 -11.77
C LEU A 663 -13.28 13.67 -12.47
N ALA A 664 -13.04 12.38 -12.18
CA ALA A 664 -11.99 11.59 -12.82
C ALA A 664 -12.26 11.39 -14.31
N LYS A 665 -13.51 11.02 -14.67
CA LYS A 665 -13.96 10.85 -16.06
C LYS A 665 -13.82 12.13 -16.89
N ARG A 666 -14.07 13.30 -16.29
CA ARG A 666 -13.88 14.60 -16.97
C ARG A 666 -12.41 14.99 -17.16
N THR A 667 -11.49 14.39 -16.41
CA THR A 667 -10.08 14.77 -16.37
C THR A 667 -9.20 13.88 -17.25
N GLN A 668 -9.38 12.56 -17.16
CA GLN A 668 -8.69 11.59 -18.00
C GLN A 668 -9.67 11.15 -19.09
N GLY A 669 -9.37 11.48 -20.34
CA GLY A 669 -10.25 11.22 -21.48
C GLY A 669 -10.82 9.79 -21.46
N GLY A 670 -12.14 9.72 -21.25
CA GLY A 670 -13.01 8.58 -21.54
C GLY A 670 -12.60 7.23 -20.92
N PHE A 671 -13.09 6.95 -19.72
CA PHE A 671 -13.39 5.58 -19.29
C PHE A 671 -14.90 5.42 -19.05
N ASP A 672 -15.40 4.26 -19.48
CA ASP A 672 -16.82 3.92 -19.61
C ASP A 672 -17.58 3.86 -18.27
N ILE A 673 -18.91 3.88 -18.34
CA ILE A 673 -19.79 4.22 -17.22
C ILE A 673 -20.01 3.11 -16.18
N ASP A 674 -19.56 1.88 -16.41
CA ASP A 674 -20.13 0.71 -15.73
C ASP A 674 -19.55 0.30 -14.36
N ASP A 675 -18.63 1.07 -13.76
CA ASP A 675 -17.91 0.60 -12.57
C ASP A 675 -18.19 1.39 -11.28
N LEU A 676 -19.48 1.46 -10.92
CA LEU A 676 -19.97 2.02 -9.65
C LEU A 676 -19.77 1.08 -8.44
N ALA A 677 -19.49 -0.22 -8.65
CA ALA A 677 -19.71 -1.26 -7.64
C ALA A 677 -18.45 -1.76 -6.89
N GLY A 678 -17.26 -1.21 -7.16
CA GLY A 678 -15.99 -1.81 -6.72
C GLY A 678 -15.24 -1.13 -5.57
N LEU A 679 -15.61 0.09 -5.17
CA LEU A 679 -14.80 0.88 -4.23
C LEU A 679 -14.89 0.37 -2.78
N TYR A 680 -16.09 -0.04 -2.38
CA TYR A 680 -16.35 -0.69 -1.11
C TYR A 680 -17.50 -1.68 -1.33
N HIS A 681 -17.49 -2.79 -0.61
CA HIS A 681 -18.63 -3.69 -0.60
C HIS A 681 -19.47 -3.41 0.65
N GLN A 682 -20.77 -3.22 0.46
CA GLN A 682 -21.68 -3.18 1.60
C GLN A 682 -21.68 -4.59 2.22
N MET A 683 -21.38 -4.68 3.52
CA MET A 683 -21.32 -5.95 4.22
C MET A 683 -22.66 -6.72 4.14
N ASN A 684 -23.76 -6.00 3.96
CA ASN A 684 -25.12 -6.50 3.70
C ASN A 684 -25.35 -7.18 2.32
N THR A 685 -24.34 -7.23 1.44
CA THR A 685 -24.44 -7.88 0.12
C THR A 685 -23.36 -8.92 -0.11
N GLU A 686 -22.26 -8.89 0.64
CA GLU A 686 -21.18 -9.89 0.54
C GLU A 686 -21.68 -11.32 0.76
N TYR A 687 -22.63 -11.53 1.68
CA TYR A 687 -23.20 -12.86 1.92
C TYR A 687 -23.90 -13.45 0.69
N LYS A 688 -24.31 -12.63 -0.30
CA LYS A 688 -24.93 -13.10 -1.54
C LYS A 688 -23.97 -13.90 -2.41
N LYS A 689 -22.65 -13.81 -2.16
CA LYS A 689 -21.63 -14.64 -2.81
C LYS A 689 -21.52 -16.04 -2.19
N LEU A 690 -22.08 -16.29 -1.00
CA LEU A 690 -22.03 -17.59 -0.32
C LEU A 690 -22.49 -18.76 -1.19
N PRO A 691 -23.61 -18.69 -1.94
CA PRO A 691 -24.04 -19.78 -2.81
C PRO A 691 -23.01 -20.11 -3.90
N MET A 692 -22.34 -19.09 -4.46
CA MET A 692 -21.31 -19.27 -5.47
C MET A 692 -20.06 -19.96 -4.87
N PHE A 693 -19.55 -19.45 -3.74
CA PHE A 693 -18.39 -20.04 -3.08
C PHE A 693 -18.68 -21.46 -2.57
N TYR A 694 -19.88 -21.70 -2.04
CA TYR A 694 -20.36 -23.02 -1.66
C TYR A 694 -20.34 -23.98 -2.85
N LYS A 695 -20.85 -23.54 -4.01
CA LYS A 695 -20.86 -24.34 -5.24
C LYS A 695 -19.44 -24.66 -5.72
N ASN A 696 -18.53 -23.70 -5.68
CA ASN A 696 -17.12 -23.89 -6.07
C ASN A 696 -16.42 -24.89 -5.15
N LEU A 697 -16.59 -24.75 -3.83
CA LEU A 697 -16.05 -25.68 -2.84
C LEU A 697 -16.52 -27.12 -3.07
N TRP A 698 -17.82 -27.30 -3.32
CA TRP A 698 -18.39 -28.63 -3.59
C TRP A 698 -18.14 -29.16 -5.00
N ALA A 699 -17.66 -28.31 -5.93
CA ALA A 699 -17.27 -28.74 -7.27
C ALA A 699 -16.01 -29.61 -7.26
N ILE A 700 -15.12 -29.41 -6.28
CA ILE A 700 -13.94 -30.26 -6.06
C ILE A 700 -14.35 -31.73 -5.91
N PHE A 701 -15.44 -31.99 -5.18
CA PHE A 701 -15.97 -33.32 -4.91
C PHE A 701 -17.07 -33.75 -5.90
N LYS A 702 -17.13 -33.18 -7.11
CA LYS A 702 -18.18 -33.47 -8.10
C LYS A 702 -18.28 -34.96 -8.47
N LYS A 703 -17.17 -35.69 -8.43
CA LYS A 703 -17.10 -37.13 -8.77
C LYS A 703 -17.40 -38.06 -7.56
N VAL A 704 -17.55 -37.51 -6.36
CA VAL A 704 -17.88 -38.27 -5.15
C VAL A 704 -19.37 -38.59 -5.14
N LYS A 705 -19.71 -39.88 -5.07
CA LYS A 705 -21.10 -40.34 -5.11
C LYS A 705 -21.82 -40.08 -3.78
N ASN A 706 -21.16 -40.33 -2.65
CA ASN A 706 -21.70 -40.03 -1.32
C ASN A 706 -20.95 -38.87 -0.66
N LYS A 707 -21.51 -37.66 -0.76
CA LYS A 707 -20.90 -36.45 -0.18
C LYS A 707 -21.02 -36.37 1.36
N GLY A 708 -21.78 -37.26 1.99
CA GLY A 708 -21.82 -37.41 3.44
C GLY A 708 -20.74 -38.34 4.01
N ASP A 709 -20.03 -39.06 3.14
CA ASP A 709 -18.95 -39.98 3.52
C ASP A 709 -17.60 -39.25 3.49
N ILE A 710 -17.07 -38.96 4.68
CA ILE A 710 -15.80 -38.26 4.86
C ILE A 710 -14.64 -39.03 4.21
N GLU A 711 -14.66 -40.36 4.20
CA GLU A 711 -13.59 -41.16 3.61
C GLU A 711 -13.61 -41.07 2.07
N GLN A 712 -14.79 -41.06 1.45
CA GLN A 712 -14.89 -40.81 0.00
C GLN A 712 -14.42 -39.40 -0.38
N LEU A 713 -14.71 -38.40 0.45
CA LEU A 713 -14.19 -37.04 0.24
C LEU A 713 -12.66 -37.00 0.43
N ARG A 714 -12.14 -37.67 1.48
CA ARG A 714 -10.71 -37.75 1.81
C ARG A 714 -9.91 -38.42 0.69
N GLN A 715 -10.42 -39.48 0.07
CA GLN A 715 -9.75 -40.14 -1.07
C GLN A 715 -9.50 -39.23 -2.28
N VAL A 716 -10.30 -38.18 -2.45
CA VAL A 716 -10.11 -37.21 -3.55
C VAL A 716 -8.89 -36.31 -3.30
N ILE A 717 -8.56 -36.07 -2.03
CA ILE A 717 -7.54 -35.09 -1.64
C ILE A 717 -6.31 -35.71 -0.99
N ILE A 718 -6.36 -36.96 -0.51
CA ILE A 718 -5.22 -37.68 0.08
C ILE A 718 -4.06 -37.79 -0.93
N PRO A 719 -2.78 -37.73 -0.50
CA PRO A 719 -1.66 -37.88 -1.43
C PRO A 719 -1.75 -39.19 -2.21
N LYS A 720 -1.54 -39.09 -3.52
CA LYS A 720 -1.50 -40.25 -4.41
C LYS A 720 -0.22 -40.20 -5.22
N MET A 721 0.81 -40.87 -4.71
CA MET A 721 2.10 -40.96 -5.39
C MET A 721 1.98 -41.80 -6.66
N GLN A 722 2.43 -41.27 -7.78
CA GLN A 722 2.57 -41.99 -9.03
C GLN A 722 3.93 -41.72 -9.65
N GLU A 723 4.47 -42.76 -10.27
CA GLU A 723 5.70 -42.71 -11.05
C GLU A 723 5.47 -41.88 -12.32
N ARG A 724 6.29 -40.84 -12.49
CA ARG A 724 6.33 -40.01 -13.69
C ARG A 724 7.71 -40.09 -14.31
N SER A 725 7.79 -40.56 -15.55
CA SER A 725 9.04 -40.53 -16.32
C SER A 725 9.46 -39.07 -16.56
N LEU A 726 10.71 -38.77 -16.24
CA LEU A 726 11.31 -37.47 -16.50
C LEU A 726 11.46 -37.28 -18.01
N SER A 727 11.15 -36.07 -18.49
CA SER A 727 11.09 -35.76 -19.93
C SER A 727 12.43 -35.87 -20.66
N ASP A 728 13.53 -35.99 -19.92
CA ASP A 728 14.90 -36.14 -20.42
C ASP A 728 15.39 -37.60 -20.43
N GLY A 729 14.56 -38.56 -20.01
CA GLY A 729 14.89 -39.99 -19.95
C GLY A 729 15.86 -40.37 -18.82
N SER A 730 16.15 -39.46 -17.88
CA SER A 730 17.14 -39.66 -16.81
C SER A 730 16.65 -40.48 -15.61
N GLY A 731 15.34 -40.77 -15.53
CA GLY A 731 14.77 -41.57 -14.44
C GLY A 731 13.25 -41.41 -14.27
N VAL A 732 12.75 -41.89 -13.13
CA VAL A 732 11.36 -41.82 -12.70
C VAL A 732 11.27 -41.01 -11.42
N GLU A 733 10.42 -39.98 -11.39
CA GLU A 733 10.14 -39.18 -10.20
C GLU A 733 8.77 -39.55 -9.62
N MET A 734 8.66 -39.60 -8.29
CA MET A 734 7.40 -39.83 -7.60
C MET A 734 6.67 -38.50 -7.40
N VAL A 735 5.49 -38.35 -8.03
CA VAL A 735 4.69 -37.12 -7.95
C VAL A 735 3.34 -37.43 -7.32
N ASP A 736 2.93 -36.61 -6.34
CA ASP A 736 1.56 -36.66 -5.83
C ASP A 736 0.60 -36.11 -6.90
N THR A 737 -0.28 -36.95 -7.42
CA THR A 737 -1.25 -36.53 -8.46
C THR A 737 -2.45 -35.79 -7.89
N ASN A 738 -2.75 -35.98 -6.60
CA ASN A 738 -3.85 -35.29 -5.90
C ASN A 738 -3.41 -33.94 -5.32
N LEU A 739 -2.13 -33.60 -5.52
CA LEU A 739 -1.49 -32.41 -5.00
C LEU A 739 -2.34 -31.16 -5.30
N LYS A 740 -2.63 -30.90 -6.58
CA LYS A 740 -3.42 -29.75 -7.07
C LYS A 740 -4.83 -29.69 -6.49
N ILE A 741 -5.56 -30.80 -6.53
CA ILE A 741 -6.95 -30.87 -6.06
C ILE A 741 -7.05 -30.59 -4.55
N ARG A 742 -6.04 -31.02 -3.78
CA ARG A 742 -5.96 -30.77 -2.33
C ARG A 742 -5.79 -29.30 -2.00
N GLU A 743 -5.02 -28.53 -2.78
CA GLU A 743 -4.88 -27.09 -2.53
C GLU A 743 -6.02 -26.25 -3.08
N ASP A 744 -6.55 -26.59 -4.26
CA ASP A 744 -7.79 -25.96 -4.76
C ASP A 744 -8.92 -26.09 -3.70
N PHE A 745 -8.97 -27.22 -2.99
CA PHE A 745 -9.85 -27.41 -1.84
C PHE A 745 -9.54 -26.47 -0.67
N TYR A 746 -8.27 -26.26 -0.32
CA TYR A 746 -7.86 -25.38 0.78
C TYR A 746 -8.21 -23.92 0.51
N ASP A 747 -7.99 -23.46 -0.72
CA ASP A 747 -8.30 -22.10 -1.15
C ASP A 747 -9.81 -21.86 -1.21
N CYS A 748 -10.55 -22.75 -1.89
CA CYS A 748 -12.02 -22.66 -1.95
C CYS A 748 -12.65 -22.71 -0.55
N LEU A 749 -12.14 -23.57 0.34
CA LEU A 749 -12.62 -23.64 1.73
C LEU A 749 -12.32 -22.35 2.48
N SER A 750 -11.16 -21.76 2.25
CA SER A 750 -10.78 -20.48 2.87
C SER A 750 -11.66 -19.34 2.37
N GLU A 751 -11.89 -19.21 1.07
CA GLU A 751 -12.81 -18.21 0.49
C GLU A 751 -14.23 -18.34 1.06
N PHE A 752 -14.78 -19.56 1.04
CA PHE A 752 -16.11 -19.84 1.57
C PHE A 752 -16.21 -19.55 3.08
N ALA A 753 -15.23 -19.99 3.88
CA ALA A 753 -15.21 -19.76 5.32
C ALA A 753 -15.04 -18.27 5.68
N ASN A 754 -14.24 -17.52 4.92
CA ASN A 754 -14.09 -16.08 5.12
C ASN A 754 -15.37 -15.32 4.76
N CYS A 755 -15.99 -15.63 3.61
CA CYS A 755 -17.27 -15.05 3.22
C CYS A 755 -18.34 -15.35 4.26
N LEU A 756 -18.37 -16.58 4.82
CA LEU A 756 -19.29 -16.95 5.88
C LEU A 756 -18.99 -16.20 7.18
N LYS A 757 -17.71 -16.03 7.56
CA LYS A 757 -17.32 -15.24 8.75
C LYS A 757 -17.86 -13.81 8.66
N VAL A 758 -17.68 -13.16 7.51
CA VAL A 758 -18.21 -11.80 7.24
C VAL A 758 -19.75 -11.80 7.24
N ALA A 759 -20.38 -12.79 6.60
CA ALA A 759 -21.84 -12.91 6.55
C ALA A 759 -22.46 -13.08 7.94
N LEU A 760 -21.85 -13.90 8.81
CA LEU A 760 -22.33 -14.15 10.17
C LEU A 760 -22.24 -12.95 11.11
N GLN A 761 -21.50 -11.92 10.71
CA GLN A 761 -21.41 -10.65 11.41
C GLN A 761 -22.41 -9.61 10.87
N SER A 762 -23.11 -9.90 9.75
CA SER A 762 -24.04 -8.98 9.09
C SER A 762 -25.48 -9.18 9.54
N ALA A 763 -26.13 -8.14 10.07
CA ALA A 763 -27.56 -8.18 10.41
C ALA A 763 -28.45 -8.50 9.20
N SER A 764 -28.14 -7.93 8.04
CA SER A 764 -28.89 -8.16 6.80
C SER A 764 -28.81 -9.61 6.31
N PHE A 765 -27.75 -10.36 6.65
CA PHE A 765 -27.71 -11.79 6.39
C PHE A 765 -28.76 -12.55 7.21
N TYR A 766 -29.04 -12.08 8.44
CA TYR A 766 -30.06 -12.66 9.31
C TYR A 766 -31.49 -12.23 8.95
N GLU A 767 -31.64 -11.08 8.30
CA GLU A 767 -32.93 -10.53 7.86
C GLU A 767 -33.33 -11.00 6.45
N ASP A 768 -32.39 -11.39 5.59
CA ASP A 768 -32.67 -11.86 4.23
C ASP A 768 -33.38 -13.22 4.24
N ARG A 769 -34.63 -13.21 3.75
CA ARG A 769 -35.49 -14.40 3.66
C ARG A 769 -35.03 -15.41 2.62
N SER A 770 -34.10 -15.06 1.72
CA SER A 770 -33.52 -16.04 0.78
C SER A 770 -32.53 -16.99 1.46
N PHE A 771 -32.11 -16.71 2.69
CA PHE A 771 -31.24 -17.56 3.50
C PHE A 771 -31.99 -17.97 4.77
N SER A 772 -32.47 -19.20 4.82
CA SER A 772 -33.15 -19.72 6.00
C SER A 772 -32.18 -19.97 7.17
N GLU A 773 -32.69 -20.11 8.39
CA GLU A 773 -31.89 -20.58 9.53
C GLU A 773 -31.24 -21.95 9.27
N GLU A 774 -31.91 -22.79 8.48
CA GLU A 774 -31.38 -24.09 8.04
C GLU A 774 -30.20 -23.92 7.09
N ASP A 775 -30.25 -22.98 6.14
CA ASP A 775 -29.12 -22.67 5.24
C ASP A 775 -27.91 -22.14 6.01
N ARG A 776 -28.14 -21.24 6.98
CA ARG A 776 -27.10 -20.66 7.84
C ARG A 776 -26.41 -21.73 8.68
N LYS A 777 -27.21 -22.61 9.28
CA LYS A 777 -26.73 -23.77 10.03
C LYS A 777 -25.94 -24.71 9.11
N HIS A 778 -26.47 -25.01 7.93
CA HIS A 778 -25.85 -25.89 6.94
C HIS A 778 -24.49 -25.36 6.46
N TYR A 779 -24.36 -24.06 6.23
CA TYR A 779 -23.08 -23.45 5.87
C TYR A 779 -22.06 -23.51 7.02
N LYS A 780 -22.47 -23.26 8.27
CA LYS A 780 -21.62 -23.42 9.46
C LYS A 780 -21.13 -24.87 9.61
N GLU A 781 -22.03 -25.83 9.46
CA GLU A 781 -21.73 -27.26 9.53
C GLU A 781 -20.80 -27.69 8.39
N THR A 782 -21.01 -27.19 7.17
CA THR A 782 -20.15 -27.44 6.02
C THR A 782 -18.71 -26.96 6.28
N VAL A 783 -18.52 -25.74 6.78
CA VAL A 783 -17.19 -25.22 7.13
C VAL A 783 -16.54 -26.10 8.20
N LYS A 784 -17.28 -26.52 9.22
CA LYS A 784 -16.78 -27.40 10.28
C LYS A 784 -16.34 -28.76 9.73
N GLN A 785 -17.18 -29.41 8.93
CA GLN A 785 -16.91 -30.72 8.33
C GLN A 785 -15.68 -30.66 7.42
N LEU A 786 -15.62 -29.70 6.51
CA LEU A 786 -14.55 -29.59 5.53
C LEU A 786 -13.24 -29.07 6.14
N THR A 787 -13.31 -28.31 7.25
CA THR A 787 -12.10 -27.98 8.03
C THR A 787 -11.49 -29.20 8.70
N SER A 788 -12.32 -30.10 9.24
CA SER A 788 -11.87 -31.39 9.78
C SER A 788 -11.22 -32.26 8.70
N LEU A 789 -11.88 -32.34 7.53
CA LEU A 789 -11.35 -33.02 6.36
C LEU A 789 -9.99 -32.45 5.91
N ARG A 790 -9.82 -31.13 5.93
CA ARG A 790 -8.53 -30.46 5.66
C ARG A 790 -7.46 -30.90 6.66
N GLN A 791 -7.77 -30.97 7.95
CA GLN A 791 -6.80 -31.41 8.97
C GLN A 791 -6.34 -32.85 8.72
N MET A 792 -7.27 -33.77 8.43
CA MET A 792 -6.95 -35.16 8.09
C MET A 792 -6.06 -35.24 6.84
N ALA A 793 -6.40 -34.49 5.79
CA ALA A 793 -5.62 -34.49 4.55
C ALA A 793 -4.20 -33.91 4.72
N ARG A 794 -4.00 -32.95 5.64
CA ARG A 794 -2.67 -32.44 5.99
C ARG A 794 -1.84 -33.49 6.74
N ALA A 795 -2.49 -34.22 7.65
CA ALA A 795 -1.85 -35.32 8.37
C ALA A 795 -1.40 -36.43 7.41
N ASP A 796 -2.28 -36.85 6.50
CA ASP A 796 -1.95 -37.87 5.49
C ASP A 796 -0.84 -37.46 4.53
N ALA A 797 -0.69 -36.16 4.29
CA ALA A 797 0.32 -35.60 3.43
C ALA A 797 1.68 -35.40 4.11
N GLY A 798 1.81 -35.74 5.40
CA GLY A 798 3.01 -35.42 6.16
C GLY A 798 3.23 -33.91 6.29
N GLU A 799 2.17 -33.11 6.12
CA GLU A 799 2.19 -31.65 6.24
C GLU A 799 1.99 -31.22 7.72
N THR A 800 2.04 -32.17 8.66
CA THR A 800 2.03 -32.00 10.12
C THR A 800 3.32 -32.53 10.74
N ILE A 801 3.88 -31.77 11.67
CA ILE A 801 5.01 -32.17 12.52
C ILE A 801 4.50 -33.10 13.61
N ASP A 802 5.19 -34.21 13.85
CA ASP A 802 4.84 -35.20 14.87
C ASP A 802 5.24 -34.68 16.27
N TYR A 803 4.24 -34.49 17.12
CA TYR A 803 4.42 -33.92 18.47
C TYR A 803 4.45 -35.00 19.57
N ASP A 804 4.42 -36.29 19.22
CA ASP A 804 4.46 -37.37 20.21
C ASP A 804 5.80 -37.41 20.99
N GLU A 805 6.91 -36.91 20.41
CA GLU A 805 8.18 -36.66 21.11
C GLU A 805 8.09 -35.59 22.21
N TYR A 806 7.10 -34.69 22.16
CA TYR A 806 6.86 -33.65 23.17
C TYR A 806 5.77 -34.04 24.18
N SER A 807 5.06 -35.15 23.98
CA SER A 807 3.92 -35.56 24.81
C SER A 807 4.30 -35.84 26.27
N ASP A 808 5.52 -36.35 26.51
CA ASP A 808 6.03 -36.60 27.87
C ASP A 808 6.42 -35.32 28.62
N GLN A 809 6.78 -34.25 27.91
CA GLN A 809 7.01 -32.93 28.50
C GLN A 809 5.71 -32.19 28.79
N VAL A 810 4.68 -32.39 27.95
CA VAL A 810 3.35 -31.82 28.14
C VAL A 810 2.61 -32.52 29.29
N LYS A 811 2.77 -33.84 29.47
CA LYS A 811 2.24 -34.56 30.65
C LYS A 811 2.76 -34.00 31.97
N LYS A 812 4.05 -33.66 32.05
CA LYS A 812 4.65 -33.00 33.24
C LYS A 812 4.09 -31.60 33.51
N LEU A 813 3.58 -30.90 32.50
CA LEU A 813 2.92 -29.61 32.63
C LEU A 813 1.43 -29.73 32.99
N MET A 814 0.78 -30.84 32.62
CA MET A 814 -0.62 -31.12 32.97
C MET A 814 -0.81 -31.45 34.46
N ASP A 815 0.15 -32.12 35.10
CA ASP A 815 0.07 -32.46 36.53
C ASP A 815 0.12 -31.23 37.46
N ASN A 816 0.51 -30.05 36.93
CA ASN A 816 0.55 -28.79 37.67
C ASN A 816 -0.72 -27.92 37.55
N GLY A 817 -1.84 -28.50 37.08
CA GLY A 817 -3.20 -27.98 37.30
C GLY A 817 -3.54 -26.63 36.63
N SER A 818 -4.01 -26.66 35.36
CA SER A 818 -4.64 -25.51 34.69
C SER A 818 -5.48 -25.95 33.47
N GLY A 819 -6.70 -26.45 33.71
CA GLY A 819 -7.58 -27.01 32.67
C GLY A 819 -8.11 -26.02 31.62
N SER A 820 -8.09 -24.71 31.87
CA SER A 820 -8.65 -23.69 30.96
C SER A 820 -7.71 -23.25 29.83
N LYS A 821 -6.42 -23.59 29.89
CA LYS A 821 -5.43 -23.25 28.84
C LYS A 821 -5.44 -24.21 27.64
N VAL A 822 -6.16 -25.33 27.73
CA VAL A 822 -6.15 -26.39 26.69
C VAL A 822 -7.01 -26.01 25.48
N ILE A 823 -8.11 -25.28 25.66
CA ILE A 823 -8.99 -24.86 24.56
C ILE A 823 -8.35 -23.72 23.74
N VAL A 824 -7.61 -22.82 24.41
CA VAL A 824 -6.87 -21.73 23.75
C VAL A 824 -5.67 -22.26 22.97
N MET A 825 -5.02 -23.33 23.44
CA MET A 825 -3.92 -23.96 22.71
C MET A 825 -4.40 -24.68 21.43
N ILE A 826 -5.58 -25.31 21.45
CA ILE A 826 -6.21 -25.90 20.25
C ILE A 826 -6.50 -24.82 19.18
N PHE A 827 -6.83 -23.60 19.62
CA PHE A 827 -7.05 -22.46 18.73
C PHE A 827 -5.74 -21.81 18.22
N LEU A 828 -4.68 -21.80 19.04
CA LEU A 828 -3.34 -21.36 18.61
C LEU A 828 -2.68 -22.35 17.64
N LEU A 829 -2.90 -23.66 17.80
CA LEU A 829 -2.44 -24.70 16.88
C LEU A 829 -3.09 -24.61 15.47
N LEU A 830 -4.26 -23.98 15.36
CA LEU A 830 -4.94 -23.73 14.08
C LEU A 830 -4.27 -22.64 13.22
N ASN A 831 -3.32 -21.86 13.76
CA ASN A 831 -2.72 -20.70 13.10
C ASN A 831 -1.19 -20.75 12.94
N VAL A 832 -0.55 -21.91 13.09
CA VAL A 832 0.90 -22.02 12.87
C VAL A 832 1.22 -22.57 11.48
N SER A 833 1.10 -21.71 10.47
CA SER A 833 1.81 -21.86 9.19
C SER A 833 3.03 -20.93 9.10
N THR A 834 3.21 -20.04 10.08
CA THR A 834 4.18 -18.94 9.98
C THR A 834 5.31 -19.04 11.02
N ALA A 835 5.07 -19.61 12.21
CA ALA A 835 6.08 -19.62 13.27
C ALA A 835 7.12 -20.76 13.15
N VAL A 836 6.77 -21.92 12.58
CA VAL A 836 7.76 -23.01 12.40
C VAL A 836 8.76 -22.72 11.28
N ARG A 837 8.37 -21.92 10.27
CA ARG A 837 9.29 -21.47 9.19
C ARG A 837 10.46 -20.61 9.67
N ILE A 838 10.42 -20.11 10.91
CA ILE A 838 11.49 -19.31 11.51
C ILE A 838 12.43 -20.17 12.36
N ALA A 839 11.96 -21.26 12.98
CA ALA A 839 12.80 -22.09 13.84
C ALA A 839 13.72 -23.07 13.07
N GLU A 840 13.29 -23.59 11.92
CA GLU A 840 14.14 -24.45 11.06
C GLU A 840 15.20 -23.70 10.23
N LYS A 841 15.28 -22.36 10.37
CA LYS A 841 16.31 -21.55 9.72
C LYS A 841 17.44 -21.09 10.65
N THR A 842 17.43 -21.54 11.91
CA THR A 842 18.47 -21.23 12.90
C THR A 842 19.00 -22.47 13.62
N ALA A 843 18.89 -23.65 13.00
CA ALA A 843 19.61 -24.87 13.38
C ALA A 843 20.44 -25.39 12.21
#